data_AF-A0A1V6QVI4-F1
#
_entry.id   AF-A0A1V6QVI4-F1
#
_cell.length_a   1.000
_cell.length_b   1.000
_cell.length_c   1.000
_cell.angle_alpha   90.00
_cell.angle_beta   90.00
_cell.angle_gamma   90.00
#
_symmetry.space_group_name_H-M   'P 1'
#
loop_
_entity.id
_entity.type
_entity.pdbx_description
1 polymer ?
#
loop_
_entity_poly.entity_id
_entity_poly.type
_entity_poly.pdbx_seq_one_letter_code
_entity_poly.pdbx_strand_id
1 'polypeptide(L)'
;MASPHAKAGASRSVKSSNPPTRRGYTSLPNPTVEHSTSESSWGQNDGLDTPSSGDESSEKADIELLPLQQGRARDPRPSSSKANDLRSTPIDVLDDERDVSKRINDILEADRTLLSDSFATDLEEGDSGRDSLVLSDRYSDDYGIPPDKGLLLKNKNSEDGKKGFDWRSLFRLHSWWNVAGMLTIALLVVWLSIRGLPWSSAGAALDEFQAVPWYPTPLGGTSEQWKESYTKAQEMVKEMTLAEKVNVTTGTGWQMGLCVGNTGPAEHVKFPSLCLQDGPLGLRFAQNITAFPAGITTGATWNRELMQMRGLALGKEARLKGVNIILGPSMGPLGMMPAGGRNWEAFGSDPVLQGVAAAETIRGIQQNGVMATAKHFIGNEQEHFRQSFEWGTPTALSSNIDDRALHEVFAWPFAESVRADVASVMCSYQMFNNSYACENSKLINGILKDELGFQGFVQSDWLAQRSGVHSAIGGLDMSMPGDGLHWADGVPLWGSELTRAALNTSVPMERLNDMVTRIVAAWYHLRQDSWEPPAPEGEGGPNFSSWTKERVGHLYEGSPDKDATGVVNKFVNAQGAGEHAHSIVSRHIAAEGTVLLKNINNTLPLLRAQSAPNGKYRVGVYGEDAGPGKGPNACADRGCNQGTLASGWGSGAVDFPYLVSPWEALQHAWSKDSVDVKAYLTNNVAAEDLAEQDLCLVFVNADGGEGFIRSDGIDADRNDLFLQKNGTQLVEGAAKHCGGGQGKTVVVVHSIGPVVMESWIDLPGVHAVLYANLPGQESGNALMDVLFGDVDASGRLPYTIGRSLEDYGPGAQVLYEHPDPSVPQVDLDQGLYIDYRYFDKFNITPRFEFGFGLSYTTFDYSALSIEKLQKKSQWPSKRPKNEVEPPAYDNKQSNPTSSLFPPGFRALRKYIYPYLATLEGTEPGPYPYPEGYNKRQNPSAAGGGPGGNPSLYEPMLELTIEVTNTGTRTGQDVIQVYVSFPEDVAEHRGMGWSRESIEFPERVLRNFSKVPLQPGETKNVKMTLTRKDLCYWSVRAQNWVLPIEGKFRIWAGRSSRDLPLVVEF
;
A
#
# COMPACT_ATOMS: atom_id res chain seq x y z
N MET A 1 25.27 38.71 25.10
CA MET A 1 26.13 39.84 25.56
C MET A 1 25.84 41.06 24.68
N ALA A 2 26.25 42.26 25.08
CA ALA A 2 26.03 43.53 24.36
C ALA A 2 27.04 43.69 23.19
N SER A 3 26.93 44.57 22.18
CA SER A 3 25.89 45.44 21.57
C SER A 3 26.66 46.30 20.49
N PRO A 4 26.29 47.51 20.01
CA PRO A 4 25.73 47.68 18.66
C PRO A 4 26.36 48.77 17.76
N HIS A 5 25.98 48.82 16.48
CA HIS A 5 25.97 50.02 15.61
C HIS A 5 25.04 49.76 14.39
N ALA A 6 24.40 50.73 13.71
CA ALA A 6 24.00 52.11 14.07
C ALA A 6 22.86 52.57 13.12
N LYS A 7 22.06 53.60 13.49
CA LYS A 7 21.02 54.19 12.62
C LYS A 7 21.46 55.53 12.03
N ALA A 8 20.99 55.83 10.82
CA ALA A 8 20.86 57.18 10.28
C ALA A 8 19.57 57.26 9.43
N GLY A 9 19.00 58.47 9.27
CA GLY A 9 17.81 58.68 8.45
C GLY A 9 17.51 60.17 8.25
N ALA A 10 16.67 60.48 7.26
CA ALA A 10 16.24 61.85 6.98
C ALA A 10 14.80 61.85 6.44
N SER A 11 14.02 62.86 6.83
CA SER A 11 12.62 63.04 6.45
C SER A 11 12.43 64.25 5.53
N ARG A 12 11.37 64.24 4.70
CA ARG A 12 10.70 65.48 4.27
C ARG A 12 9.21 65.23 4.04
N SER A 13 8.39 66.23 4.36
CA SER A 13 6.94 66.21 4.18
C SER A 13 6.44 67.59 3.75
N VAL A 14 5.37 67.63 2.95
CA VAL A 14 4.56 68.81 2.63
C VAL A 14 3.09 68.35 2.56
N LYS A 15 2.13 69.26 2.83
CA LYS A 15 0.69 68.95 3.04
C LYS A 15 -0.22 69.63 2.01
N SER A 16 -1.51 69.29 2.06
CA SER A 16 -2.71 70.10 1.68
C SER A 16 -2.99 70.37 0.19
N SER A 17 -4.24 70.53 -0.31
CA SER A 17 -5.60 70.24 0.23
C SER A 17 -6.72 70.45 -0.82
N ASN A 18 -7.88 69.79 -0.62
CA ASN A 18 -9.28 69.99 -1.10
C ASN A 18 -9.72 71.41 -1.62
N PRO A 19 -10.90 71.62 -2.28
CA PRO A 19 -11.84 70.77 -3.08
C PRO A 19 -12.16 71.46 -4.47
N PRO A 20 -13.38 71.84 -4.99
CA PRO A 20 -14.77 71.30 -4.96
C PRO A 20 -15.62 71.29 -6.30
N THR A 21 -16.46 70.26 -6.48
CA THR A 21 -17.87 70.24 -7.04
C THR A 21 -18.31 70.79 -8.45
N ARG A 22 -18.96 69.87 -9.22
CA ARG A 22 -20.32 69.93 -9.87
C ARG A 22 -20.62 70.50 -11.30
N ARG A 23 -21.27 69.62 -12.09
CA ARG A 23 -22.36 69.78 -13.13
C ARG A 23 -22.00 70.37 -14.52
N GLY A 24 -22.61 69.92 -15.64
CA GLY A 24 -23.50 68.74 -15.88
C GLY A 24 -24.33 68.77 -17.20
N TYR A 25 -25.07 67.67 -17.49
CA TYR A 25 -26.05 67.43 -18.60
C TYR A 25 -25.47 67.26 -20.03
N THR A 26 -26.02 66.50 -21.00
CA THR A 26 -27.21 65.58 -21.18
C THR A 26 -26.85 64.57 -22.32
N SER A 27 -27.53 63.45 -22.67
CA SER A 27 -28.95 63.03 -22.61
C SER A 27 -29.19 61.51 -22.50
N LEU A 28 -30.46 61.11 -22.31
CA LEU A 28 -31.04 59.75 -22.12
C LEU A 28 -31.69 59.19 -23.44
N PRO A 29 -32.34 57.99 -23.53
CA PRO A 29 -32.84 57.08 -22.46
C PRO A 29 -32.70 55.52 -22.61
N ASN A 30 -32.52 54.84 -21.45
CA ASN A 30 -33.36 53.81 -20.78
C ASN A 30 -34.47 53.02 -21.55
N PRO A 31 -34.92 51.80 -21.10
CA PRO A 31 -34.99 51.39 -19.66
C PRO A 31 -34.78 49.89 -19.24
N THR A 32 -34.37 49.66 -17.98
CA THR A 32 -34.82 48.63 -16.97
C THR A 32 -34.83 47.10 -17.29
N VAL A 33 -34.69 46.15 -16.33
CA VAL A 33 -34.57 46.20 -14.84
C VAL A 33 -33.70 45.04 -14.29
N GLU A 34 -33.44 45.07 -12.97
CA GLU A 34 -32.58 44.16 -12.19
C GLU A 34 -33.15 42.74 -11.95
N HIS A 35 -32.30 41.81 -11.48
CA HIS A 35 -32.70 40.65 -10.68
C HIS A 35 -31.58 40.22 -9.72
N SER A 36 -31.94 39.58 -8.60
CA SER A 36 -31.00 39.10 -7.58
C SER A 36 -31.47 37.81 -6.87
N THR A 37 -30.52 37.20 -6.13
CA THR A 37 -30.69 36.33 -4.93
C THR A 37 -31.22 34.88 -5.03
N SER A 38 -30.64 34.07 -4.13
CA SER A 38 -31.13 32.85 -3.43
C SER A 38 -31.32 31.50 -4.15
N GLU A 39 -30.47 30.54 -3.75
CA GLU A 39 -30.80 29.26 -3.09
C GLU A 39 -32.10 28.48 -3.41
N SER A 40 -31.98 27.15 -3.57
CA SER A 40 -32.84 26.16 -2.89
C SER A 40 -32.29 24.73 -3.03
N SER A 41 -32.87 23.76 -2.31
CA SER A 41 -32.42 22.35 -2.24
C SER A 41 -33.60 21.39 -2.02
N TRP A 42 -33.42 20.10 -2.32
CA TRP A 42 -34.41 18.99 -2.21
C TRP A 42 -35.64 19.14 -3.16
N GLY A 43 -36.39 18.10 -3.54
CA GLY A 43 -36.21 16.65 -3.38
C GLY A 43 -37.49 15.85 -3.74
N GLN A 44 -37.32 14.59 -4.14
CA GLN A 44 -38.27 13.45 -4.10
C GLN A 44 -39.67 13.46 -4.80
N ASN A 45 -39.91 12.32 -5.49
CA ASN A 45 -41.09 11.43 -5.45
C ASN A 45 -42.06 11.24 -6.65
N ASP A 46 -42.32 9.95 -6.90
CA ASP A 46 -43.51 9.22 -7.40
C ASP A 46 -44.17 9.54 -8.77
N GLY A 47 -44.51 8.46 -9.51
CA GLY A 47 -45.48 8.52 -10.61
C GLY A 47 -45.32 7.46 -11.71
N LEU A 48 -45.97 6.30 -11.57
CA LEU A 48 -46.14 5.30 -12.63
C LEU A 48 -46.95 5.85 -13.82
N ASP A 49 -46.56 5.55 -15.06
CA ASP A 49 -47.21 4.51 -15.88
C ASP A 49 -46.56 4.33 -17.27
N THR A 50 -46.87 3.22 -17.95
CA THR A 50 -46.47 2.93 -19.34
C THR A 50 -47.67 3.07 -20.30
N PRO A 51 -47.44 3.27 -21.62
CA PRO A 51 -47.60 2.13 -22.53
C PRO A 51 -46.60 2.11 -23.71
N SER A 52 -46.72 1.07 -24.56
CA SER A 52 -45.79 0.71 -25.65
C SER A 52 -46.30 0.99 -27.08
N SER A 53 -45.44 0.70 -28.07
CA SER A 53 -45.71 0.41 -29.51
C SER A 53 -45.97 1.59 -30.48
N GLY A 54 -45.54 1.43 -31.74
CA GLY A 54 -45.86 2.35 -32.85
C GLY A 54 -44.77 2.53 -33.91
N ASP A 55 -44.68 1.58 -34.85
CA ASP A 55 -43.69 1.44 -35.93
C ASP A 55 -43.47 2.62 -36.93
N GLU A 56 -42.34 2.56 -37.63
CA GLU A 56 -42.07 2.78 -39.08
C GLU A 56 -43.05 3.59 -39.99
N SER A 57 -42.62 4.28 -41.06
CA SER A 57 -41.27 4.62 -41.58
C SER A 57 -41.31 5.65 -42.74
N SER A 58 -40.16 6.29 -42.99
CA SER A 58 -39.64 6.78 -44.31
C SER A 58 -40.42 7.77 -45.19
N GLU A 59 -39.66 8.65 -45.87
CA GLU A 59 -39.90 8.95 -47.29
C GLU A 59 -38.54 9.19 -48.01
N LYS A 60 -38.51 9.06 -49.34
CA LYS A 60 -37.31 9.07 -50.22
C LYS A 60 -37.62 9.78 -51.54
N ALA A 61 -36.58 10.28 -52.22
CA ALA A 61 -36.55 10.39 -53.68
C ALA A 61 -35.11 10.66 -54.22
N ASP A 62 -34.69 10.27 -55.44
CA ASP A 62 -34.92 9.02 -56.19
C ASP A 62 -33.94 8.92 -57.41
N ILE A 63 -34.18 7.98 -58.36
CA ILE A 63 -33.73 7.90 -59.79
C ILE A 63 -32.43 7.09 -60.08
N GLU A 64 -32.27 6.28 -61.17
CA GLU A 64 -33.14 5.25 -61.81
C GLU A 64 -32.34 4.29 -62.78
N LEU A 65 -32.37 2.98 -62.51
CA LEU A 65 -32.36 1.75 -63.37
C LEU A 65 -31.45 1.45 -64.64
N LEU A 66 -30.77 0.27 -64.57
CA LEU A 66 -30.69 -0.86 -65.56
C LEU A 66 -29.88 -0.78 -66.90
N PRO A 67 -29.53 -1.91 -67.61
CA PRO A 67 -29.50 -3.36 -67.27
C PRO A 67 -28.18 -4.14 -67.68
N LEU A 68 -28.19 -5.48 -67.59
CA LEU A 68 -27.07 -6.46 -67.80
C LEU A 68 -26.69 -6.82 -69.25
N GLN A 69 -25.44 -7.32 -69.46
CA GLN A 69 -25.18 -8.55 -70.28
C GLN A 69 -23.80 -9.23 -70.03
N GLN A 70 -23.52 -10.35 -70.72
CA GLN A 70 -22.49 -11.36 -70.35
C GLN A 70 -21.27 -11.48 -71.30
N GLY A 71 -20.08 -11.58 -70.72
CA GLY A 71 -19.17 -12.75 -70.86
C GLY A 71 -18.31 -12.98 -72.12
N ARG A 72 -17.05 -13.41 -71.89
CA ARG A 72 -16.32 -14.44 -72.69
C ARG A 72 -15.11 -14.98 -71.91
N ALA A 73 -14.61 -16.15 -72.30
CA ALA A 73 -13.63 -16.93 -71.53
C ALA A 73 -12.45 -17.45 -72.37
N ARG A 74 -11.38 -17.93 -71.70
CA ARG A 74 -10.63 -19.15 -72.10
C ARG A 74 -9.71 -19.69 -70.99
N ASP A 75 -9.79 -21.00 -70.77
CA ASP A 75 -8.82 -21.87 -70.06
C ASP A 75 -7.58 -22.07 -70.99
N PRO A 76 -6.38 -22.48 -70.50
CA PRO A 76 -6.16 -23.92 -70.33
C PRO A 76 -5.23 -24.38 -69.17
N ARG A 77 -5.73 -25.40 -68.46
CA ARG A 77 -5.03 -26.47 -67.70
C ARG A 77 -4.15 -27.41 -68.57
N PRO A 78 -3.47 -28.45 -68.01
CA PRO A 78 -2.78 -28.58 -66.70
C PRO A 78 -1.43 -29.35 -66.81
N SER A 79 -0.83 -29.72 -65.67
CA SER A 79 -0.23 -31.06 -65.50
C SER A 79 -0.55 -31.64 -64.11
N SER A 80 -0.42 -32.96 -63.92
CA SER A 80 -0.81 -33.69 -62.69
C SER A 80 0.32 -34.65 -62.27
N SER A 81 0.49 -35.02 -61.00
CA SER A 81 -0.28 -36.05 -60.27
C SER A 81 0.56 -36.45 -59.01
N LYS A 82 0.11 -37.23 -58.02
CA LYS A 82 -1.04 -38.15 -57.87
C LYS A 82 -1.65 -38.02 -56.48
N ALA A 83 -2.92 -38.36 -56.34
CA ALA A 83 -3.49 -38.76 -55.04
C ALA A 83 -3.34 -40.29 -54.86
N ASN A 84 -3.51 -40.76 -53.62
CA ASN A 84 -3.82 -42.16 -53.33
C ASN A 84 -4.77 -42.15 -52.12
N ASP A 85 -5.97 -42.71 -52.26
CA ASP A 85 -6.90 -42.88 -51.15
C ASP A 85 -6.34 -43.85 -50.11
N LEU A 86 -6.58 -43.59 -48.82
CA LEU A 86 -6.75 -44.67 -47.85
C LEU A 86 -7.77 -44.28 -46.77
N ARG A 87 -8.77 -45.16 -46.67
CA ARG A 87 -9.99 -45.12 -45.86
C ARG A 87 -9.81 -44.60 -44.42
N SER A 88 -10.86 -43.93 -43.93
CA SER A 88 -11.12 -43.72 -42.52
C SER A 88 -11.13 -45.04 -41.74
N THR A 89 -10.23 -45.17 -40.77
CA THR A 89 -10.38 -46.08 -39.63
C THR A 89 -10.99 -45.29 -38.47
N PRO A 90 -11.93 -45.86 -37.70
CA PRO A 90 -12.21 -45.34 -36.37
C PRO A 90 -10.94 -45.54 -35.53
N ILE A 91 -10.52 -44.50 -34.80
CA ILE A 91 -9.58 -44.69 -33.70
C ILE A 91 -10.45 -45.03 -32.49
N ASP A 92 -10.39 -46.29 -32.03
CA ASP A 92 -10.95 -46.68 -30.74
C ASP A 92 -10.18 -45.91 -29.65
N VAL A 93 -10.87 -44.96 -29.01
CA VAL A 93 -10.39 -44.35 -27.77
C VAL A 93 -10.58 -45.38 -26.67
N LEU A 94 -9.49 -45.93 -26.16
CA LEU A 94 -9.52 -46.86 -25.03
C LEU A 94 -10.10 -46.15 -23.80
N ASP A 95 -11.13 -46.75 -23.22
CA ASP A 95 -11.95 -46.14 -22.15
C ASP A 95 -11.33 -46.32 -20.74
N ASP A 96 -10.00 -46.34 -20.66
CA ASP A 96 -9.23 -46.90 -19.53
C ASP A 96 -8.27 -45.88 -18.86
N GLU A 97 -8.36 -44.59 -19.24
CA GLU A 97 -7.68 -43.47 -18.56
C GLU A 97 -8.68 -42.52 -17.86
N ARG A 98 -9.79 -43.07 -17.33
CA ARG A 98 -10.84 -42.33 -16.60
C ARG A 98 -10.99 -42.75 -15.13
N ASP A 99 -9.99 -43.40 -14.56
CA ASP A 99 -10.03 -43.88 -13.18
C ASP A 99 -9.78 -42.78 -12.13
N VAL A 100 -10.84 -42.39 -11.44
CA VAL A 100 -10.80 -41.50 -10.27
C VAL A 100 -10.02 -42.13 -9.12
N SER A 101 -9.98 -43.46 -9.01
CA SER A 101 -9.31 -44.19 -7.93
C SER A 101 -7.79 -44.00 -7.96
N LYS A 102 -7.15 -44.12 -9.13
CA LYS A 102 -5.74 -43.79 -9.33
C LYS A 102 -5.44 -42.35 -8.91
N ARG A 103 -6.29 -41.39 -9.29
CA ARG A 103 -6.12 -39.98 -8.90
C ARG A 103 -6.31 -39.75 -7.39
N ILE A 104 -7.24 -40.47 -6.75
CA ILE A 104 -7.38 -40.48 -5.29
C ILE A 104 -6.09 -41.01 -4.65
N ASN A 105 -5.43 -42.01 -5.23
CA ASN A 105 -4.14 -42.48 -4.74
C ASN A 105 -3.03 -41.43 -4.95
N ASP A 106 -2.97 -40.74 -6.09
CA ASP A 106 -2.01 -39.64 -6.33
C ASP A 106 -2.16 -38.52 -5.27
N ILE A 107 -3.40 -38.17 -4.91
CA ILE A 107 -3.69 -37.20 -3.83
C ILE A 107 -3.30 -37.76 -2.45
N LEU A 108 -3.66 -39.01 -2.14
CA LEU A 108 -3.32 -39.66 -0.86
C LEU A 108 -1.82 -39.90 -0.66
N GLU A 109 -1.03 -39.95 -1.73
CA GLU A 109 0.42 -40.03 -1.66
C GLU A 109 1.04 -38.65 -1.34
N ALA A 110 0.44 -37.55 -1.82
CA ALA A 110 0.79 -36.18 -1.44
C ALA A 110 0.34 -35.82 0.00
N ASP A 111 -0.90 -36.15 0.38
CA ASP A 111 -1.42 -36.02 1.76
C ASP A 111 -0.47 -36.69 2.78
N ARG A 112 0.17 -37.82 2.39
CA ARG A 112 1.09 -38.56 3.26
C ARG A 112 2.44 -37.89 3.48
N THR A 113 3.01 -37.22 2.48
CA THR A 113 4.20 -36.39 2.69
C THR A 113 3.86 -35.10 3.45
N LEU A 114 2.66 -34.55 3.26
CA LEU A 114 2.21 -33.41 4.07
C LEU A 114 2.03 -33.79 5.53
N LEU A 115 1.49 -34.98 5.84
CA LEU A 115 1.30 -35.43 7.21
C LEU A 115 2.60 -35.77 7.96
N SER A 116 3.76 -35.88 7.30
CA SER A 116 5.06 -35.86 7.98
C SER A 116 5.59 -34.44 8.19
N ASP A 117 5.41 -33.57 7.20
CA ASP A 117 6.14 -32.30 7.12
C ASP A 117 5.37 -31.14 7.79
N SER A 118 4.03 -31.17 7.74
CA SER A 118 3.15 -30.26 8.49
C SER A 118 3.14 -30.57 9.99
N PHE A 119 3.13 -31.86 10.38
CA PHE A 119 3.29 -32.24 11.79
C PHE A 119 4.69 -31.94 12.33
N ALA A 120 5.72 -31.83 11.48
CA ALA A 120 7.02 -31.31 11.88
C ALA A 120 6.97 -29.79 12.09
N THR A 121 6.43 -29.03 11.13
CA THR A 121 6.40 -27.55 11.20
C THR A 121 5.42 -26.99 12.25
N ASP A 122 4.22 -27.56 12.41
CA ASP A 122 3.28 -27.22 13.50
C ASP A 122 3.86 -27.52 14.91
N LEU A 123 4.99 -28.25 15.02
CA LEU A 123 5.66 -28.59 16.28
C LEU A 123 7.02 -27.90 16.47
N GLU A 124 7.82 -27.71 15.43
CA GLU A 124 9.17 -27.13 15.54
C GLU A 124 9.17 -25.61 15.80
N GLU A 125 8.11 -24.87 15.42
CA GLU A 125 7.92 -23.48 15.88
C GLU A 125 7.62 -23.38 17.40
N GLY A 126 7.47 -24.50 18.11
CA GLY A 126 7.12 -24.56 19.53
C GLY A 126 8.26 -24.82 20.53
N ASP A 127 9.47 -25.25 20.10
CA ASP A 127 10.54 -25.66 21.04
C ASP A 127 11.98 -25.40 20.55
N SER A 128 12.43 -24.15 20.63
CA SER A 128 13.86 -23.77 20.53
C SER A 128 14.57 -23.83 21.91
N GLY A 129 14.39 -24.94 22.65
CA GLY A 129 14.48 -24.95 24.12
C GLY A 129 15.72 -25.54 24.84
N ARG A 130 16.52 -26.47 24.27
CA ARG A 130 17.94 -26.80 24.69
C ARG A 130 18.57 -28.07 24.08
N ASP A 131 19.84 -27.93 23.70
CA ASP A 131 20.98 -28.86 23.79
C ASP A 131 20.75 -30.40 23.76
N SER A 132 21.07 -31.02 22.64
CA SER A 132 21.39 -32.46 22.57
C SER A 132 22.86 -32.73 22.90
N LEU A 133 23.15 -33.65 23.83
CA LEU A 133 24.47 -34.29 23.96
C LEU A 133 24.33 -35.79 24.27
N VAL A 134 24.65 -36.63 23.29
CA VAL A 134 24.66 -38.09 23.40
C VAL A 134 26.11 -38.59 23.49
N LEU A 135 26.48 -39.35 24.53
CA LEU A 135 27.74 -40.12 24.55
C LEU A 135 27.74 -41.34 25.50
N SER A 136 27.45 -42.52 24.92
CA SER A 136 27.99 -43.87 25.20
C SER A 136 28.08 -44.48 26.64
N ASP A 137 27.66 -45.74 26.76
CA ASP A 137 27.89 -46.60 27.94
C ASP A 137 29.36 -47.05 28.17
N ARG A 138 29.84 -46.98 29.43
CA ARG A 138 30.25 -48.16 30.25
C ARG A 138 30.92 -47.81 31.60
N TYR A 139 31.10 -48.86 32.42
CA TYR A 139 31.66 -48.94 33.78
C TYR A 139 30.72 -48.40 34.89
N SER A 140 30.51 -49.01 36.09
CA SER A 140 31.14 -50.10 36.88
C SER A 140 31.65 -49.56 38.23
N ASP A 141 30.99 -50.04 39.28
CA ASP A 141 31.48 -50.38 40.62
C ASP A 141 32.00 -49.30 41.61
N ASP A 142 31.10 -49.01 42.57
CA ASP A 142 31.28 -49.26 44.02
C ASP A 142 32.08 -48.26 44.92
N TYR A 143 31.60 -48.21 46.18
CA TYR A 143 32.13 -47.67 47.44
C TYR A 143 31.65 -46.29 47.96
N GLY A 144 31.02 -46.33 49.16
CA GLY A 144 31.03 -45.22 50.14
C GLY A 144 29.67 -44.80 50.73
N ILE A 145 29.21 -45.48 51.79
CA ILE A 145 28.06 -45.04 52.63
C ILE A 145 28.55 -44.68 54.07
N PRO A 146 27.73 -44.13 55.01
CA PRO A 146 27.89 -42.76 55.52
C PRO A 146 28.31 -42.72 57.02
N PRO A 147 28.11 -41.60 57.79
CA PRO A 147 26.78 -41.38 58.39
C PRO A 147 26.32 -39.90 58.65
N ASP A 148 25.03 -39.68 58.38
CA ASP A 148 24.01 -39.04 59.25
C ASP A 148 24.14 -37.59 59.80
N LYS A 149 23.33 -36.66 59.24
CA LYS A 149 22.10 -36.04 59.83
C LYS A 149 21.76 -34.67 59.19
N GLY A 150 20.50 -34.31 58.92
CA GLY A 150 19.25 -35.08 59.01
C GLY A 150 17.99 -34.19 59.11
N LEU A 151 16.92 -34.55 58.38
CA LEU A 151 15.61 -33.86 58.23
C LEU A 151 15.68 -32.50 57.48
N LEU A 152 14.83 -32.17 56.50
CA LEU A 152 13.38 -32.38 56.24
C LEU A 152 12.43 -31.49 57.06
N LEU A 153 11.88 -30.47 56.39
CA LEU A 153 10.66 -29.74 56.80
C LEU A 153 9.51 -30.06 55.85
N LYS A 154 8.72 -31.10 56.18
CA LYS A 154 7.36 -31.25 55.64
C LYS A 154 6.48 -32.05 56.59
N ASN A 155 5.48 -31.37 57.15
CA ASN A 155 4.11 -31.83 57.41
C ASN A 155 3.49 -31.13 58.62
N LYS A 156 2.24 -30.68 58.47
CA LYS A 156 1.13 -31.26 59.26
C LYS A 156 -0.24 -30.88 58.71
N ASN A 157 -1.11 -31.87 58.68
CA ASN A 157 -2.56 -31.72 58.90
C ASN A 157 -3.03 -32.99 59.62
N SER A 158 -3.32 -32.88 60.91
CA SER A 158 -4.25 -33.74 61.66
C SER A 158 -4.44 -33.21 63.08
N GLU A 159 -5.58 -33.52 63.69
CA GLU A 159 -6.06 -32.95 64.95
C GLU A 159 -5.80 -33.85 66.17
N ASP A 160 -6.17 -33.32 67.35
CA ASP A 160 -6.42 -34.00 68.64
C ASP A 160 -5.25 -34.68 69.40
N GLY A 161 -5.31 -34.64 70.76
CA GLY A 161 -4.29 -35.31 71.59
C GLY A 161 -4.35 -35.20 73.13
N LYS A 162 -4.86 -34.08 73.70
CA LYS A 162 -5.07 -33.83 75.16
C LYS A 162 -3.81 -33.68 76.08
N LYS A 163 -4.09 -33.09 77.26
CA LYS A 163 -3.29 -32.99 78.51
C LYS A 163 -1.99 -32.16 78.47
N GLY A 164 -2.13 -30.88 78.82
CA GLY A 164 -1.01 -29.95 79.01
C GLY A 164 -0.40 -29.95 80.42
N PHE A 165 0.50 -29.00 80.64
CA PHE A 165 1.06 -28.62 81.95
C PHE A 165 1.25 -27.09 81.96
N ASP A 166 0.95 -26.41 83.07
CA ASP A 166 0.99 -24.94 83.18
C ASP A 166 2.33 -24.45 83.75
N TRP A 167 2.94 -23.47 83.08
CA TRP A 167 4.09 -22.69 83.57
C TRP A 167 3.88 -21.18 83.36
N ARG A 168 2.82 -20.64 83.97
CA ARG A 168 2.61 -19.20 84.21
C ARG A 168 3.67 -18.55 85.12
N SER A 169 4.96 -18.68 84.79
CA SER A 169 6.04 -17.94 85.41
C SER A 169 7.27 -17.80 84.49
N LEU A 170 7.34 -16.69 83.74
CA LEU A 170 8.58 -15.93 83.42
C LEU A 170 8.31 -14.66 82.57
N PHE A 171 7.22 -13.94 82.84
CA PHE A 171 7.02 -12.58 82.30
C PHE A 171 7.99 -11.60 82.98
N ARG A 172 9.06 -11.18 82.28
CA ARG A 172 9.74 -9.85 82.36
C ARG A 172 11.00 -9.83 81.48
N LEU A 173 10.87 -9.43 80.21
CA LEU A 173 11.87 -8.74 79.34
C LEU A 173 11.45 -8.83 77.86
N HIS A 174 10.41 -8.09 77.44
CA HIS A 174 9.98 -8.08 76.03
C HIS A 174 9.39 -6.76 75.50
N SER A 175 9.56 -5.65 76.23
CA SER A 175 9.00 -4.35 75.83
C SER A 175 9.85 -3.53 74.85
N TRP A 176 11.08 -3.97 74.53
CA TRP A 176 12.01 -3.23 73.66
C TRP A 176 12.19 -3.86 72.28
N TRP A 177 12.19 -5.19 72.17
CA TRP A 177 12.35 -5.89 70.89
C TRP A 177 11.20 -5.61 69.90
N ASN A 178 9.96 -5.52 70.39
CA ASN A 178 8.81 -5.21 69.53
C ASN A 178 8.83 -3.78 68.97
N VAL A 179 9.39 -2.81 69.73
CA VAL A 179 9.53 -1.42 69.28
C VAL A 179 10.68 -1.28 68.30
N ALA A 180 11.83 -1.90 68.59
CA ALA A 180 12.95 -1.97 67.66
C ALA A 180 12.55 -2.66 66.34
N GLY A 181 11.84 -3.80 66.41
CA GLY A 181 11.32 -4.54 65.27
C GLY A 181 10.38 -3.71 64.40
N MET A 182 9.40 -3.02 64.99
CA MET A 182 8.51 -2.13 64.23
C MET A 182 9.25 -0.92 63.64
N LEU A 183 10.25 -0.35 64.32
CA LEU A 183 11.09 0.71 63.75
C LEU A 183 11.96 0.21 62.59
N THR A 184 12.56 -0.98 62.69
CA THR A 184 13.33 -1.55 61.57
C THR A 184 12.44 -1.93 60.40
N ILE A 185 11.23 -2.44 60.63
CA ILE A 185 10.26 -2.73 59.56
C ILE A 185 9.77 -1.43 58.91
N ALA A 186 9.43 -0.41 59.70
CA ALA A 186 9.02 0.90 59.17
C ALA A 186 10.15 1.55 58.36
N LEU A 187 11.40 1.49 58.82
CA LEU A 187 12.56 1.99 58.08
C LEU A 187 12.85 1.15 56.83
N LEU A 188 12.64 -0.18 56.84
CA LEU A 188 12.71 -1.03 55.66
C LEU A 188 11.63 -0.69 54.64
N VAL A 189 10.38 -0.52 55.07
CA VAL A 189 9.26 -0.11 54.18
C VAL A 189 9.52 1.26 53.59
N VAL A 190 9.98 2.23 54.39
CA VAL A 190 10.37 3.56 53.89
C VAL A 190 11.54 3.47 52.91
N TRP A 191 12.60 2.72 53.22
CA TRP A 191 13.77 2.53 52.36
C TRP A 191 13.41 1.84 51.03
N LEU A 192 12.56 0.81 51.06
CA LEU A 192 12.02 0.14 49.88
C LEU A 192 11.06 1.04 49.09
N SER A 193 10.29 1.92 49.73
CA SER A 193 9.43 2.90 49.03
C SER A 193 10.23 4.04 48.38
N ILE A 194 11.40 4.38 48.93
CA ILE A 194 12.29 5.43 48.40
C ILE A 194 13.21 4.90 47.29
N ARG A 195 13.62 3.61 47.35
CA ARG A 195 14.50 3.00 46.34
C ARG A 195 13.79 2.11 45.31
N GLY A 196 12.50 1.83 45.52
CA GLY A 196 11.83 0.72 44.86
C GLY A 196 12.22 -0.64 45.47
N LEU A 197 11.33 -1.62 45.32
CA LEU A 197 11.66 -3.02 45.55
C LEU A 197 12.55 -3.51 44.40
N PRO A 198 13.75 -4.08 44.65
CA PRO A 198 14.50 -4.79 43.63
C PRO A 198 13.84 -6.15 43.37
N TRP A 199 12.75 -6.14 42.60
CA TRP A 199 12.13 -7.37 42.09
C TRP A 199 13.05 -8.00 41.05
N SER A 200 13.51 -9.22 41.36
CA SER A 200 14.04 -10.22 40.42
C SER A 200 14.89 -9.68 39.27
N SER A 201 16.20 -9.55 39.49
CA SER A 201 17.24 -9.59 38.44
C SER A 201 17.39 -11.03 37.87
N ALA A 202 16.24 -11.62 37.53
CA ALA A 202 16.01 -12.98 37.07
C ALA A 202 14.66 -13.11 36.32
N GLY A 203 14.04 -11.98 35.93
CA GLY A 203 13.50 -11.98 34.58
C GLY A 203 14.67 -12.13 33.62
N ALA A 204 14.55 -13.03 32.65
CA ALA A 204 15.34 -12.88 31.43
C ALA A 204 14.99 -11.52 30.79
N ALA A 205 15.76 -11.08 29.80
CA ALA A 205 15.11 -10.29 28.76
C ALA A 205 13.96 -11.15 28.23
N LEU A 206 12.73 -10.62 28.24
CA LEU A 206 11.74 -11.12 27.29
C LEU A 206 12.34 -10.80 25.93
N ASP A 207 12.42 -11.77 25.01
CA ASP A 207 12.88 -11.48 23.66
C ASP A 207 12.02 -10.35 23.12
N GLU A 208 12.68 -9.23 22.79
CA GLU A 208 12.04 -7.91 22.77
C GLU A 208 11.01 -7.79 21.64
N PHE A 209 11.05 -8.76 20.71
CA PHE A 209 10.20 -8.92 19.54
C PHE A 209 9.47 -10.28 19.49
N GLN A 210 8.92 -10.75 20.62
CA GLN A 210 7.98 -11.89 20.64
C GLN A 210 6.56 -11.47 20.21
N ALA A 211 5.93 -12.26 19.33
CA ALA A 211 4.54 -12.04 18.91
C ALA A 211 3.52 -12.15 20.06
N VAL A 212 2.62 -11.18 20.17
CA VAL A 212 1.57 -11.13 21.22
C VAL A 212 0.29 -11.83 20.73
N PRO A 213 -0.24 -12.85 21.43
CA PRO A 213 -1.42 -13.56 20.96
C PRO A 213 -2.72 -12.77 21.18
N TRP A 214 -3.54 -12.63 20.13
CA TRP A 214 -4.84 -11.96 20.18
C TRP A 214 -5.97 -12.82 19.59
N TYR A 215 -6.78 -13.41 20.47
CA TYR A 215 -7.82 -14.36 20.10
C TYR A 215 -9.13 -14.14 20.89
N PRO A 216 -10.29 -14.58 20.35
CA PRO A 216 -10.50 -15.06 18.98
C PRO A 216 -10.45 -13.92 17.95
N THR A 217 -10.50 -14.26 16.65
CA THR A 217 -10.74 -13.29 15.58
C THR A 217 -12.02 -12.48 15.83
N PRO A 218 -11.99 -11.15 15.75
CA PRO A 218 -13.19 -10.32 15.81
C PRO A 218 -14.10 -10.59 14.62
N LEU A 219 -15.39 -10.79 14.90
CA LEU A 219 -16.41 -10.98 13.87
C LEU A 219 -16.72 -9.66 13.14
N GLY A 220 -17.00 -9.75 11.85
CA GLY A 220 -17.46 -8.64 11.03
C GLY A 220 -18.94 -8.30 11.25
N GLY A 221 -19.42 -7.27 10.55
CA GLY A 221 -20.84 -6.86 10.58
C GLY A 221 -21.19 -6.05 11.83
N THR A 222 -20.26 -5.25 12.34
CA THR A 222 -20.41 -4.45 13.57
C THR A 222 -20.71 -2.96 13.32
N SER A 223 -20.59 -2.49 12.07
CA SER A 223 -20.90 -1.13 11.64
C SER A 223 -22.23 -1.04 10.87
N GLU A 224 -22.99 0.03 11.09
CA GLU A 224 -24.25 0.33 10.40
C GLU A 224 -24.05 0.47 8.87
N GLN A 225 -22.91 0.97 8.42
CA GLN A 225 -22.56 1.15 7.00
C GLN A 225 -22.49 -0.18 6.22
N TRP A 226 -22.11 -1.27 6.90
CA TRP A 226 -21.95 -2.60 6.32
C TRP A 226 -23.15 -3.54 6.57
N LYS A 227 -24.15 -3.06 7.31
CA LYS A 227 -25.30 -3.84 7.82
C LYS A 227 -26.12 -4.54 6.74
N GLU A 228 -26.48 -3.84 5.66
CA GLU A 228 -27.27 -4.43 4.58
C GLU A 228 -26.48 -5.55 3.88
N SER A 229 -25.20 -5.27 3.60
CA SER A 229 -24.26 -6.19 2.95
C SER A 229 -24.04 -7.44 3.80
N TYR A 230 -23.85 -7.29 5.11
CA TYR A 230 -23.72 -8.40 6.06
C TYR A 230 -25.03 -9.18 6.27
N THR A 231 -26.19 -8.53 6.18
CA THR A 231 -27.50 -9.21 6.24
C THR A 231 -27.68 -10.12 5.01
N LYS A 232 -27.45 -9.58 3.81
CA LYS A 232 -27.50 -10.35 2.55
C LYS A 232 -26.45 -11.47 2.50
N ALA A 233 -25.23 -11.19 2.97
CA ALA A 233 -24.19 -12.21 3.10
C ALA A 233 -24.60 -13.31 4.08
N GLN A 234 -25.20 -12.97 5.23
CA GLN A 234 -25.68 -13.96 6.18
C GLN A 234 -26.79 -14.85 5.60
N GLU A 235 -27.72 -14.28 4.83
CA GLU A 235 -28.76 -15.06 4.15
C GLU A 235 -28.16 -16.04 3.13
N MET A 236 -27.17 -15.61 2.34
CA MET A 236 -26.46 -16.48 1.39
C MET A 236 -25.60 -17.56 2.08
N VAL A 237 -24.81 -17.19 3.09
CA VAL A 237 -23.84 -18.07 3.76
C VAL A 237 -24.51 -19.10 4.68
N LYS A 238 -25.79 -18.92 5.04
CA LYS A 238 -26.61 -19.97 5.69
C LYS A 238 -26.89 -21.15 4.76
N GLU A 239 -27.13 -20.89 3.47
CA GLU A 239 -27.51 -21.93 2.49
C GLU A 239 -26.29 -22.58 1.79
N MET A 240 -25.09 -21.99 1.91
CA MET A 240 -23.84 -22.58 1.39
C MET A 240 -23.46 -23.89 2.11
N THR A 241 -23.05 -24.89 1.33
CA THR A 241 -22.39 -26.11 1.85
C THR A 241 -20.99 -25.82 2.41
N LEU A 242 -20.40 -26.77 3.16
CA LEU A 242 -19.01 -26.61 3.64
C LEU A 242 -18.01 -26.48 2.49
N ALA A 243 -18.18 -27.26 1.42
CA ALA A 243 -17.32 -27.19 0.25
C ALA A 243 -17.36 -25.80 -0.43
N GLU A 244 -18.56 -25.21 -0.55
CA GLU A 244 -18.74 -23.87 -1.11
C GLU A 244 -18.13 -22.78 -0.24
N LYS A 245 -18.24 -22.89 1.09
CA LYS A 245 -17.59 -21.97 2.04
C LYS A 245 -16.08 -21.96 1.85
N VAL A 246 -15.47 -23.13 1.77
CA VAL A 246 -14.03 -23.29 1.55
C VAL A 246 -13.60 -22.78 0.17
N ASN A 247 -14.41 -22.99 -0.88
CA ASN A 247 -14.20 -22.45 -2.22
C ASN A 247 -14.07 -20.92 -2.23
N VAL A 248 -14.93 -20.20 -1.49
CA VAL A 248 -14.89 -18.73 -1.42
C VAL A 248 -13.63 -18.23 -0.70
N THR A 249 -13.11 -18.98 0.27
CA THR A 249 -11.88 -18.64 1.03
C THR A 249 -10.57 -19.08 0.38
N THR A 250 -10.58 -19.99 -0.60
CA THR A 250 -9.36 -20.59 -1.16
C THR A 250 -9.21 -20.23 -2.64
N GLY A 251 -8.04 -19.75 -3.03
CA GLY A 251 -7.66 -19.63 -4.43
C GLY A 251 -7.57 -20.98 -5.15
N THR A 252 -7.78 -21.00 -6.47
CA THR A 252 -7.86 -22.25 -7.26
C THR A 252 -6.49 -22.86 -7.61
N GLY A 253 -5.40 -22.19 -7.25
CA GLY A 253 -4.02 -22.51 -7.61
C GLY A 253 -3.45 -21.54 -8.66
N TRP A 254 -2.12 -21.40 -8.68
CA TRP A 254 -1.42 -20.51 -9.61
C TRP A 254 -1.69 -20.89 -11.08
N GLN A 255 -2.14 -19.93 -11.87
CA GLN A 255 -2.57 -20.10 -13.27
C GLN A 255 -3.78 -21.05 -13.48
N MET A 256 -4.54 -21.35 -12.42
CA MET A 256 -5.74 -22.20 -12.46
C MET A 256 -7.04 -21.39 -12.65
N GLY A 257 -6.95 -20.29 -13.39
CA GLY A 257 -8.02 -19.38 -13.78
C GLY A 257 -7.44 -18.25 -14.65
N LEU A 258 -8.25 -17.27 -15.07
CA LEU A 258 -7.79 -16.25 -16.03
C LEU A 258 -7.08 -15.05 -15.39
N CYS A 259 -7.34 -14.75 -14.12
CA CYS A 259 -6.71 -13.68 -13.36
C CYS A 259 -5.52 -14.21 -12.53
N VAL A 260 -4.67 -13.33 -11.99
CA VAL A 260 -3.50 -13.76 -11.19
C VAL A 260 -3.88 -14.43 -9.87
N GLY A 261 -5.07 -14.11 -9.33
CA GLY A 261 -5.77 -14.90 -8.32
C GLY A 261 -7.22 -15.13 -8.72
N ASN A 262 -7.76 -16.30 -8.40
CA ASN A 262 -9.16 -16.66 -8.68
C ASN A 262 -9.68 -17.52 -7.51
N THR A 263 -10.86 -17.26 -6.95
CA THR A 263 -11.47 -18.13 -5.93
C THR A 263 -12.27 -19.27 -6.56
N GLY A 264 -12.62 -20.30 -5.78
CA GLY A 264 -13.70 -21.21 -6.18
C GLY A 264 -15.08 -20.50 -6.18
N PRO A 265 -16.04 -20.94 -7.01
CA PRO A 265 -17.43 -20.46 -6.97
C PRO A 265 -18.26 -21.17 -5.88
N ALA A 266 -19.42 -20.62 -5.52
CA ALA A 266 -20.46 -21.33 -4.78
C ALA A 266 -21.73 -21.44 -5.64
N GLU A 267 -21.80 -22.52 -6.43
CA GLU A 267 -22.80 -22.70 -7.49
C GLU A 267 -24.24 -22.81 -6.98
N HIS A 268 -24.47 -23.40 -5.80
CA HIS A 268 -25.83 -23.60 -5.28
C HIS A 268 -26.51 -22.27 -4.97
N VAL A 269 -25.76 -21.38 -4.32
CA VAL A 269 -26.21 -20.03 -3.97
C VAL A 269 -25.91 -18.97 -5.05
N LYS A 270 -25.27 -19.38 -6.15
CA LYS A 270 -24.89 -18.55 -7.31
C LYS A 270 -23.89 -17.43 -7.01
N PHE A 271 -22.99 -17.65 -6.05
CA PHE A 271 -21.84 -16.75 -5.86
C PHE A 271 -20.74 -17.10 -6.87
N PRO A 272 -20.21 -16.13 -7.64
CA PRO A 272 -19.24 -16.39 -8.69
C PRO A 272 -17.84 -16.72 -8.13
N SER A 273 -16.98 -17.28 -8.99
CA SER A 273 -15.53 -17.17 -8.79
C SER A 273 -15.13 -15.70 -8.86
N LEU A 274 -14.37 -15.20 -7.87
CA LEU A 274 -13.87 -13.83 -7.87
C LEU A 274 -12.52 -13.75 -8.60
N CYS A 275 -12.39 -12.81 -9.52
CA CYS A 275 -11.13 -12.45 -10.17
C CYS A 275 -10.37 -11.39 -9.36
N LEU A 276 -9.12 -11.69 -8.99
CA LEU A 276 -8.16 -10.80 -8.35
C LEU A 276 -7.05 -10.43 -9.34
N GLN A 277 -6.82 -9.14 -9.59
CA GLN A 277 -5.83 -8.68 -10.57
C GLN A 277 -4.92 -7.55 -10.07
N ASP A 278 -3.62 -7.71 -10.31
CA ASP A 278 -2.63 -6.62 -10.21
C ASP A 278 -2.96 -5.47 -11.17
N GLY A 279 -2.63 -4.23 -10.87
CA GLY A 279 -1.86 -3.75 -9.71
C GLY A 279 -2.01 -2.23 -9.51
N PRO A 280 -1.17 -1.60 -8.67
CA PRO A 280 -1.40 -0.23 -8.20
C PRO A 280 -1.36 0.88 -9.28
N LEU A 281 -0.96 0.63 -10.53
CA LEU A 281 -0.88 1.63 -11.61
C LEU A 281 -1.55 1.24 -12.94
N GLY A 282 -2.31 0.15 -12.98
CA GLY A 282 -3.00 -0.34 -14.18
C GLY A 282 -3.30 -1.83 -14.03
N LEU A 283 -3.83 -2.48 -15.06
CA LEU A 283 -4.08 -3.94 -15.00
C LEU A 283 -2.90 -4.72 -15.59
N ARG A 284 -2.15 -5.44 -14.75
CA ARG A 284 -1.03 -6.31 -15.16
C ARG A 284 -1.53 -7.44 -16.05
N PHE A 285 -0.70 -7.83 -17.02
CA PHE A 285 -0.96 -8.83 -18.07
C PHE A 285 -2.19 -8.59 -18.99
N ALA A 286 -3.03 -7.58 -18.72
CA ALA A 286 -4.15 -7.22 -19.59
C ALA A 286 -3.69 -6.37 -20.80
N GLN A 287 -4.42 -6.48 -21.92
CA GLN A 287 -4.23 -5.64 -23.12
C GLN A 287 -5.32 -4.58 -23.23
N ASN A 288 -5.04 -3.48 -23.94
CA ASN A 288 -5.96 -2.34 -24.12
C ASN A 288 -6.41 -1.72 -22.77
N ILE A 289 -5.44 -1.52 -21.88
CA ILE A 289 -5.53 -0.91 -20.55
C ILE A 289 -4.56 0.27 -20.47
N THR A 290 -4.73 1.16 -19.49
CA THR A 290 -3.86 2.32 -19.27
C THR A 290 -2.72 1.99 -18.30
N ALA A 291 -1.50 2.37 -18.64
CA ALA A 291 -0.35 2.43 -17.74
C ALA A 291 -0.25 3.84 -17.13
N PHE A 292 -0.91 4.02 -15.98
CA PHE A 292 -0.93 5.29 -15.24
C PHE A 292 0.43 5.60 -14.60
N PRO A 293 0.68 6.84 -14.14
CA PRO A 293 1.85 7.15 -13.33
C PRO A 293 1.83 6.35 -12.03
N ALA A 294 3.00 6.02 -11.50
CA ALA A 294 3.14 5.23 -10.28
C ALA A 294 2.53 5.92 -9.05
N GLY A 295 2.44 5.19 -7.93
CA GLY A 295 1.99 5.74 -6.64
C GLY A 295 2.81 6.97 -6.27
N ILE A 296 4.13 6.90 -6.40
CA ILE A 296 5.05 7.94 -5.94
C ILE A 296 4.93 9.25 -6.76
N THR A 297 4.71 9.13 -8.08
CA THR A 297 4.38 10.28 -8.95
C THR A 297 3.03 10.88 -8.61
N THR A 298 2.06 10.04 -8.25
CA THR A 298 0.72 10.46 -7.82
C THR A 298 0.78 11.19 -6.47
N GLY A 299 1.58 10.69 -5.53
CA GLY A 299 1.87 11.37 -4.26
C GLY A 299 2.55 12.71 -4.47
N ALA A 300 3.51 12.80 -5.40
CA ALA A 300 4.19 14.05 -5.77
C ALA A 300 3.27 15.16 -6.30
N THR A 301 2.03 14.85 -6.73
CA THR A 301 1.02 15.88 -7.03
C THR A 301 0.56 16.64 -5.78
N TRP A 302 0.50 15.96 -4.63
CA TRP A 302 -0.18 16.40 -3.40
C TRP A 302 -1.65 16.85 -3.64
N ASN A 303 -2.33 16.22 -4.60
CA ASN A 303 -3.65 16.60 -5.08
C ASN A 303 -4.69 15.48 -4.90
N ARG A 304 -5.61 15.67 -3.94
CA ARG A 304 -6.67 14.71 -3.60
C ARG A 304 -7.58 14.37 -4.79
N GLU A 305 -7.88 15.36 -5.63
CA GLU A 305 -8.76 15.17 -6.79
C GLU A 305 -8.09 14.27 -7.84
N LEU A 306 -6.79 14.48 -8.10
CA LEU A 306 -6.00 13.62 -8.99
C LEU A 306 -5.86 12.19 -8.43
N MET A 307 -5.63 12.04 -7.12
CA MET A 307 -5.58 10.74 -6.45
C MET A 307 -6.92 9.98 -6.63
N GLN A 308 -8.06 10.66 -6.42
CA GLN A 308 -9.38 10.07 -6.62
C GLN A 308 -9.68 9.74 -8.08
N MET A 309 -9.37 10.64 -9.03
CA MET A 309 -9.60 10.41 -10.46
C MET A 309 -8.74 9.27 -11.02
N ARG A 310 -7.51 9.07 -10.50
CA ARG A 310 -6.68 7.90 -10.80
C ARG A 310 -7.36 6.61 -10.34
N GLY A 311 -7.84 6.58 -9.10
CA GLY A 311 -8.62 5.45 -8.58
C GLY A 311 -9.87 5.17 -9.40
N LEU A 312 -10.61 6.23 -9.79
CA LEU A 312 -11.83 6.13 -10.59
C LEU A 312 -11.56 5.53 -11.97
N ALA A 313 -10.46 5.90 -12.62
CA ALA A 313 -10.06 5.31 -13.89
C ALA A 313 -9.63 3.84 -13.73
N LEU A 314 -8.83 3.50 -12.71
CA LEU A 314 -8.43 2.12 -12.40
C LEU A 314 -9.63 1.20 -12.14
N GLY A 315 -10.55 1.61 -11.27
CA GLY A 315 -11.78 0.86 -10.97
C GLY A 315 -12.67 0.67 -12.20
N LYS A 316 -12.72 1.67 -13.09
CA LYS A 316 -13.49 1.59 -14.34
C LYS A 316 -12.88 0.60 -15.31
N GLU A 317 -11.56 0.55 -15.44
CA GLU A 317 -10.89 -0.45 -16.29
C GLU A 317 -11.07 -1.86 -15.73
N ALA A 318 -10.91 -2.05 -14.42
CA ALA A 318 -11.14 -3.33 -13.76
C ALA A 318 -12.57 -3.86 -13.99
N ARG A 319 -13.59 -3.02 -13.79
CA ARG A 319 -15.00 -3.39 -14.07
C ARG A 319 -15.19 -3.78 -15.54
N LEU A 320 -14.65 -3.01 -16.48
CA LEU A 320 -14.73 -3.31 -17.92
C LEU A 320 -13.97 -4.58 -18.31
N LYS A 321 -12.99 -5.03 -17.51
CA LYS A 321 -12.28 -6.30 -17.69
C LYS A 321 -12.91 -7.50 -16.98
N GLY A 322 -13.90 -7.28 -16.11
CA GLY A 322 -14.50 -8.33 -15.26
C GLY A 322 -13.64 -8.68 -14.04
N VAL A 323 -12.81 -7.76 -13.56
CA VAL A 323 -11.98 -7.91 -12.36
C VAL A 323 -12.78 -7.49 -11.13
N ASN A 324 -12.97 -8.41 -10.18
CA ASN A 324 -13.73 -8.16 -8.94
C ASN A 324 -12.94 -7.35 -7.91
N ILE A 325 -11.62 -7.60 -7.82
CA ILE A 325 -10.72 -7.07 -6.80
C ILE A 325 -9.42 -6.57 -7.47
N ILE A 326 -9.05 -5.30 -7.26
CA ILE A 326 -7.75 -4.74 -7.65
C ILE A 326 -6.76 -4.89 -6.50
N LEU A 327 -5.56 -5.38 -6.80
CA LEU A 327 -4.46 -5.52 -5.85
C LEU A 327 -3.70 -4.20 -5.65
N GLY A 328 -4.43 -3.19 -5.18
CA GLY A 328 -3.93 -1.86 -4.85
C GLY A 328 -5.03 -0.93 -4.30
N PRO A 329 -4.65 0.25 -3.78
CA PRO A 329 -3.31 0.85 -3.84
C PRO A 329 -2.28 0.22 -2.88
N SER A 330 -1.00 0.57 -3.07
CA SER A 330 0.07 0.24 -2.14
C SER A 330 0.34 1.40 -1.16
N MET A 331 0.72 1.05 0.07
CA MET A 331 1.16 1.97 1.15
C MET A 331 2.11 1.30 2.17
N GLY A 332 2.35 -0.01 2.01
CA GLY A 332 3.45 -0.78 2.62
C GLY A 332 4.23 -1.43 1.45
N PRO A 333 5.51 -1.10 1.19
CA PRO A 333 6.41 -0.27 1.97
C PRO A 333 5.87 1.15 2.23
N LEU A 334 6.05 1.62 3.46
CA LEU A 334 5.87 3.03 3.80
C LEU A 334 7.03 3.87 3.24
N GLY A 335 8.21 3.26 3.07
CA GLY A 335 9.41 3.89 2.52
C GLY A 335 10.52 4.10 3.55
N MET A 336 10.63 3.21 4.56
CA MET A 336 11.64 3.32 5.63
C MET A 336 13.08 3.31 5.08
N MET A 337 13.36 2.41 4.14
CA MET A 337 14.63 2.37 3.42
C MET A 337 14.48 3.12 2.08
N PRO A 338 15.16 4.26 1.82
CA PRO A 338 15.06 4.98 0.55
C PRO A 338 15.60 4.19 -0.66
N ALA A 339 16.37 3.13 -0.40
CA ALA A 339 16.86 2.18 -1.39
C ALA A 339 15.84 1.07 -1.74
N GLY A 340 14.78 0.89 -0.94
CA GLY A 340 13.81 -0.20 -1.06
C GLY A 340 13.12 -0.28 -2.42
N GLY A 341 13.11 -1.48 -3.00
CA GLY A 341 12.77 -1.72 -4.41
C GLY A 341 11.34 -1.37 -4.80
N ARG A 342 10.38 -1.37 -3.86
CA ARG A 342 8.94 -1.19 -4.12
C ARG A 342 8.32 0.12 -3.61
N ASN A 343 9.12 1.03 -3.06
CA ASN A 343 8.66 2.33 -2.55
C ASN A 343 7.83 3.13 -3.57
N TRP A 344 8.09 2.92 -4.85
CA TRP A 344 7.43 3.60 -5.97
C TRP A 344 5.98 3.17 -6.23
N GLU A 345 5.58 1.95 -5.81
CA GLU A 345 4.18 1.51 -5.85
C GLU A 345 3.32 2.31 -4.87
N ALA A 346 3.92 2.72 -3.74
CA ALA A 346 3.35 3.54 -2.69
C ALA A 346 3.54 5.05 -2.96
N PHE A 347 3.04 5.93 -2.09
CA PHE A 347 2.85 7.35 -2.43
C PHE A 347 3.94 8.32 -1.94
N GLY A 348 4.94 7.86 -1.18
CA GLY A 348 5.92 8.72 -0.52
C GLY A 348 6.42 8.10 0.78
N SER A 349 7.02 8.87 1.68
CA SER A 349 7.54 8.39 2.98
C SER A 349 6.82 8.93 4.22
N ASP A 350 5.85 9.85 4.07
CA ASP A 350 5.04 10.32 5.20
C ASP A 350 3.67 9.59 5.31
N PRO A 351 3.30 9.06 6.48
CA PRO A 351 2.05 8.31 6.69
C PRO A 351 0.76 9.11 6.51
N VAL A 352 0.78 10.45 6.64
CA VAL A 352 -0.41 11.29 6.36
C VAL A 352 -0.55 11.52 4.86
N LEU A 353 0.55 11.73 4.13
CA LEU A 353 0.51 11.78 2.66
C LEU A 353 0.06 10.44 2.08
N GLN A 354 0.69 9.35 2.51
CA GLN A 354 0.34 7.97 2.17
C GLN A 354 -1.13 7.66 2.49
N GLY A 355 -1.59 7.99 3.71
CA GLY A 355 -2.96 7.70 4.16
C GLY A 355 -4.05 8.47 3.41
N VAL A 356 -3.79 9.74 3.07
CA VAL A 356 -4.71 10.51 2.21
C VAL A 356 -4.72 9.94 0.79
N ALA A 357 -3.56 9.68 0.21
CA ALA A 357 -3.47 9.22 -1.17
C ALA A 357 -4.07 7.80 -1.38
N ALA A 358 -3.86 6.90 -0.41
CA ALA A 358 -4.53 5.60 -0.37
C ALA A 358 -6.06 5.78 -0.24
N ALA A 359 -6.53 6.58 0.72
CA ALA A 359 -7.95 6.81 0.95
C ALA A 359 -8.70 7.37 -0.26
N GLU A 360 -8.16 8.37 -0.96
CA GLU A 360 -8.80 8.91 -2.17
C GLU A 360 -8.75 7.91 -3.33
N THR A 361 -7.64 7.17 -3.50
CA THR A 361 -7.52 6.13 -4.54
C THR A 361 -8.53 4.99 -4.32
N ILE A 362 -8.71 4.55 -3.07
CA ILE A 362 -9.70 3.54 -2.67
C ILE A 362 -11.13 4.01 -3.01
N ARG A 363 -11.49 5.24 -2.62
CA ARG A 363 -12.79 5.83 -2.96
C ARG A 363 -13.04 5.87 -4.46
N GLY A 364 -12.03 6.23 -5.25
CA GLY A 364 -12.11 6.20 -6.71
C GLY A 364 -12.35 4.80 -7.27
N ILE A 365 -11.58 3.80 -6.84
CA ILE A 365 -11.73 2.40 -7.31
C ILE A 365 -13.14 1.89 -6.98
N GLN A 366 -13.56 2.03 -5.72
CA GLN A 366 -14.80 1.45 -5.20
C GLN A 366 -16.06 2.16 -5.69
N GLN A 367 -15.98 3.41 -6.18
CA GLN A 367 -17.10 4.07 -6.90
C GLN A 367 -17.52 3.32 -8.17
N ASN A 368 -16.66 2.48 -8.76
CA ASN A 368 -17.03 1.61 -9.88
C ASN A 368 -17.68 0.28 -9.44
N GLY A 369 -17.77 0.01 -8.14
CA GLY A 369 -18.20 -1.26 -7.58
C GLY A 369 -17.11 -2.34 -7.49
N VAL A 370 -15.86 -2.00 -7.83
CA VAL A 370 -14.70 -2.92 -7.77
C VAL A 370 -14.05 -2.83 -6.39
N MET A 371 -13.71 -3.97 -5.79
CA MET A 371 -13.04 -4.01 -4.48
C MET A 371 -11.59 -3.51 -4.60
N ALA A 372 -11.18 -2.62 -3.70
CA ALA A 372 -9.79 -2.18 -3.59
C ALA A 372 -9.10 -2.94 -2.44
N THR A 373 -7.87 -3.39 -2.67
CA THR A 373 -7.04 -4.07 -1.66
C THR A 373 -5.92 -3.15 -1.19
N ALA A 374 -5.95 -2.72 0.08
CA ALA A 374 -4.82 -2.01 0.68
C ALA A 374 -3.66 -2.99 0.95
N LYS A 375 -2.49 -2.73 0.35
CA LYS A 375 -1.30 -3.60 0.47
C LYS A 375 0.00 -2.85 0.81
N HIS A 376 1.03 -3.48 1.37
CA HIS A 376 1.09 -4.82 1.96
C HIS A 376 1.16 -4.68 3.49
N PHE A 377 0.32 -5.40 4.24
CA PHE A 377 0.11 -5.25 5.68
C PHE A 377 0.89 -6.31 6.47
N ILE A 378 1.99 -5.98 7.15
CA ILE A 378 2.61 -4.65 7.30
C ILE A 378 4.12 -4.78 7.52
N GLY A 379 4.89 -3.74 7.17
CA GLY A 379 6.33 -3.68 7.43
C GLY A 379 7.23 -4.35 6.39
N ASN A 380 6.73 -4.64 5.18
CA ASN A 380 7.54 -5.07 4.03
C ASN A 380 8.30 -3.87 3.44
N GLU A 381 9.28 -3.35 4.17
CA GLU A 381 10.02 -2.13 3.84
C GLU A 381 11.25 -2.34 2.93
N GLN A 382 11.65 -3.61 2.72
CA GLN A 382 12.68 -4.03 1.77
C GLN A 382 12.27 -5.34 1.08
N GLU A 383 12.86 -5.66 -0.06
CA GLU A 383 12.58 -6.91 -0.78
C GLU A 383 13.53 -8.05 -0.42
N HIS A 384 14.82 -7.78 -0.17
CA HIS A 384 15.78 -8.79 0.27
C HIS A 384 15.25 -9.59 1.46
N PHE A 385 15.25 -10.92 1.35
CA PHE A 385 14.75 -11.87 2.36
C PHE A 385 13.24 -11.78 2.69
N ARG A 386 12.40 -11.11 1.88
CA ARG A 386 10.95 -11.01 2.12
C ARG A 386 10.21 -12.36 2.13
N GLN A 387 10.70 -13.37 1.39
CA GLN A 387 10.15 -14.73 1.32
C GLN A 387 11.20 -15.79 1.66
N SER A 388 10.73 -16.91 2.22
CA SER A 388 11.47 -18.17 2.26
C SER A 388 12.01 -18.58 0.88
N PHE A 389 13.24 -19.06 0.86
CA PHE A 389 13.99 -19.61 -0.28
C PHE A 389 14.31 -18.65 -1.45
N GLU A 390 13.67 -17.48 -1.57
CA GLU A 390 13.91 -16.49 -2.65
C GLU A 390 15.34 -15.89 -2.65
N TRP A 391 15.99 -15.86 -1.47
CA TRP A 391 17.44 -15.59 -1.28
C TRP A 391 18.18 -16.76 -0.59
N GLY A 392 17.61 -17.97 -0.61
CA GLY A 392 18.24 -19.17 -0.05
C GLY A 392 18.17 -19.36 1.48
N THR A 393 17.56 -18.43 2.22
CA THR A 393 17.17 -18.64 3.63
C THR A 393 15.94 -19.56 3.71
N PRO A 394 15.78 -20.41 4.75
CA PRO A 394 14.59 -21.25 4.90
C PRO A 394 13.34 -20.43 5.29
N THR A 395 13.55 -19.28 5.90
CA THR A 395 12.54 -18.35 6.43
C THR A 395 12.64 -17.00 5.74
N ALA A 396 11.57 -16.22 5.81
CA ALA A 396 11.62 -14.79 5.55
C ALA A 396 12.29 -14.03 6.70
N LEU A 397 12.62 -12.75 6.49
CA LEU A 397 13.03 -11.83 7.55
C LEU A 397 11.90 -11.53 8.54
N SER A 398 12.26 -11.05 9.72
CA SER A 398 11.35 -10.38 10.67
C SER A 398 11.58 -8.88 10.69
N SER A 399 10.55 -8.12 10.32
CA SER A 399 10.46 -6.68 10.52
C SER A 399 10.00 -6.44 11.96
N ASN A 400 10.90 -5.96 12.81
CA ASN A 400 10.66 -5.78 14.23
C ASN A 400 10.29 -4.31 14.48
N ILE A 401 9.05 -4.02 14.87
CA ILE A 401 8.53 -2.65 14.99
C ILE A 401 7.88 -2.43 16.36
N ASP A 402 8.24 -1.33 17.02
CA ASP A 402 7.66 -0.94 18.31
C ASP A 402 6.17 -0.54 18.19
N ASP A 403 5.38 -0.81 19.23
CA ASP A 403 3.94 -0.58 19.25
C ASP A 403 3.56 0.91 19.03
N ARG A 404 4.46 1.87 19.30
CA ARG A 404 4.22 3.29 19.03
C ARG A 404 4.53 3.68 17.58
N ALA A 405 5.67 3.29 17.01
CA ALA A 405 5.90 3.48 15.57
C ALA A 405 4.83 2.76 14.74
N LEU A 406 4.39 1.57 15.16
CA LEU A 406 3.31 0.86 14.50
C LEU A 406 2.02 1.70 14.38
N HIS A 407 1.55 2.34 15.46
CA HIS A 407 0.31 3.13 15.42
C HIS A 407 0.48 4.56 14.88
N GLU A 408 1.61 5.25 15.14
CA GLU A 408 1.86 6.63 14.67
C GLU A 408 2.41 6.73 13.24
N VAL A 409 2.91 5.62 12.68
CA VAL A 409 3.62 5.59 11.40
C VAL A 409 3.05 4.52 10.48
N PHE A 410 3.38 3.24 10.68
CA PHE A 410 3.10 2.21 9.67
C PHE A 410 1.61 1.90 9.48
N ALA A 411 0.85 1.71 10.56
CA ALA A 411 -0.58 1.39 10.50
C ALA A 411 -1.49 2.61 10.23
N TRP A 412 -0.95 3.83 10.28
CA TRP A 412 -1.71 5.06 10.04
C TRP A 412 -2.39 5.10 8.65
N PRO A 413 -1.70 4.86 7.51
CA PRO A 413 -2.35 4.81 6.20
C PRO A 413 -3.38 3.68 6.07
N PHE A 414 -3.18 2.54 6.73
CA PHE A 414 -4.17 1.47 6.79
C PHE A 414 -5.41 1.87 7.62
N ALA A 415 -5.24 2.60 8.72
CA ALA A 415 -6.35 3.16 9.50
C ALA A 415 -7.22 4.13 8.68
N GLU A 416 -6.60 5.05 7.93
CA GLU A 416 -7.36 5.93 7.02
C GLU A 416 -7.93 5.18 5.81
N SER A 417 -7.34 4.04 5.40
CA SER A 417 -7.89 3.17 4.35
C SER A 417 -9.15 2.41 4.82
N VAL A 418 -9.15 1.87 6.04
CA VAL A 418 -10.35 1.27 6.64
C VAL A 418 -11.43 2.32 6.87
N ARG A 419 -11.06 3.54 7.27
CA ARG A 419 -11.98 4.69 7.33
C ARG A 419 -12.43 5.22 5.96
N ALA A 420 -11.69 4.92 4.91
CA ALA A 420 -12.08 5.12 3.50
C ALA A 420 -12.86 3.94 2.92
N ASP A 421 -13.31 3.02 3.78
CA ASP A 421 -14.24 1.93 3.48
C ASP A 421 -13.66 0.81 2.60
N VAL A 422 -12.35 0.58 2.69
CA VAL A 422 -11.64 -0.43 1.87
C VAL A 422 -12.23 -1.83 2.05
N ALA A 423 -12.47 -2.52 0.94
CA ALA A 423 -13.11 -3.84 0.92
C ALA A 423 -12.16 -4.99 1.30
N SER A 424 -10.86 -4.86 1.00
CA SER A 424 -9.86 -5.89 1.27
C SER A 424 -8.53 -5.31 1.78
N VAL A 425 -7.80 -6.13 2.54
CA VAL A 425 -6.41 -5.87 2.94
C VAL A 425 -5.56 -7.07 2.57
N MET A 426 -4.36 -6.85 2.05
CA MET A 426 -3.40 -7.91 1.75
C MET A 426 -2.34 -7.97 2.85
N CYS A 427 -2.21 -9.10 3.53
CA CYS A 427 -1.11 -9.34 4.46
C CYS A 427 0.19 -9.66 3.71
N SER A 428 1.33 -9.22 4.25
CA SER A 428 2.63 -9.26 3.56
C SER A 428 3.42 -10.57 3.76
N TYR A 429 4.49 -10.74 2.99
CA TYR A 429 5.29 -11.98 2.94
C TYR A 429 6.09 -12.29 4.20
N GLN A 430 6.61 -11.25 4.85
CA GLN A 430 7.66 -11.38 5.86
C GLN A 430 7.08 -11.52 7.27
N MET A 431 7.92 -11.88 8.24
CA MET A 431 7.53 -11.91 9.64
C MET A 431 7.40 -10.48 10.20
N PHE A 432 6.53 -10.33 11.19
CA PHE A 432 6.43 -9.18 12.06
C PHE A 432 6.61 -9.67 13.50
N ASN A 433 7.63 -9.20 14.20
CA ASN A 433 8.01 -9.66 15.55
C ASN A 433 8.00 -11.21 15.63
N ASN A 434 8.73 -11.85 14.71
CA ASN A 434 8.93 -13.30 14.57
C ASN A 434 7.64 -14.15 14.42
N SER A 435 6.61 -13.59 13.76
CA SER A 435 5.43 -14.34 13.28
C SER A 435 5.00 -13.78 11.92
N TYR A 436 4.78 -14.64 10.91
CA TYR A 436 4.42 -14.24 9.54
C TYR A 436 3.20 -13.30 9.51
N ALA A 437 3.27 -12.21 8.73
CA ALA A 437 2.24 -11.17 8.77
C ALA A 437 0.83 -11.67 8.39
N CYS A 438 0.72 -12.77 7.63
CA CYS A 438 -0.55 -13.43 7.28
C CYS A 438 -1.17 -14.34 8.36
N GLU A 439 -0.50 -14.54 9.49
CA GLU A 439 -1.01 -15.33 10.63
C GLU A 439 -0.75 -14.66 12.00
N ASN A 440 -0.02 -13.55 12.02
CA ASN A 440 0.22 -12.74 13.21
C ASN A 440 -1.11 -12.18 13.79
N SER A 441 -1.55 -12.78 14.89
CA SER A 441 -2.83 -12.44 15.50
C SER A 441 -2.90 -11.03 16.11
N LYS A 442 -1.82 -10.44 16.64
CA LYS A 442 -1.85 -9.03 17.09
C LYS A 442 -2.04 -8.08 15.92
N LEU A 443 -1.40 -8.33 14.76
CA LEU A 443 -1.63 -7.52 13.56
C LEU A 443 -3.06 -7.66 13.03
N ILE A 444 -3.50 -8.88 12.69
CA ILE A 444 -4.77 -9.06 11.99
C ILE A 444 -5.97 -9.00 12.96
N ASN A 445 -6.00 -9.83 14.01
CA ASN A 445 -7.12 -9.85 14.95
C ASN A 445 -7.12 -8.59 15.84
N GLY A 446 -5.96 -8.23 16.40
CA GLY A 446 -5.85 -7.14 17.39
C GLY A 446 -5.95 -5.74 16.80
N ILE A 447 -5.08 -5.41 15.84
CA ILE A 447 -5.00 -4.07 15.27
C ILE A 447 -6.02 -3.90 14.14
N LEU A 448 -5.96 -4.71 13.07
CA LEU A 448 -6.80 -4.48 11.90
C LEU A 448 -8.30 -4.73 12.17
N LYS A 449 -8.67 -5.90 12.70
CA LYS A 449 -10.07 -6.29 12.86
C LYS A 449 -10.74 -5.70 14.10
N ASP A 450 -10.05 -5.59 15.24
CA ASP A 450 -10.65 -5.05 16.47
C ASP A 450 -10.43 -3.54 16.66
N GLU A 451 -9.18 -3.05 16.59
CA GLU A 451 -8.90 -1.64 16.82
C GLU A 451 -9.36 -0.76 15.64
N LEU A 452 -8.85 -1.03 14.44
CA LEU A 452 -9.25 -0.29 13.23
C LEU A 452 -10.65 -0.66 12.74
N GLY A 453 -11.31 -1.65 13.35
CA GLY A 453 -12.71 -2.00 13.12
C GLY A 453 -13.00 -2.52 11.71
N PHE A 454 -12.03 -3.18 11.07
CA PHE A 454 -12.13 -3.59 9.66
C PHE A 454 -13.27 -4.59 9.37
N GLN A 455 -14.19 -4.18 8.49
CA GLN A 455 -15.37 -4.96 8.09
C GLN A 455 -15.16 -5.81 6.82
N GLY A 456 -14.10 -5.57 6.06
CA GLY A 456 -13.76 -6.33 4.86
C GLY A 456 -13.08 -7.68 5.15
N PHE A 457 -12.41 -8.25 4.14
CA PHE A 457 -11.67 -9.50 4.25
C PHE A 457 -10.14 -9.31 4.08
N VAL A 458 -9.36 -10.15 4.75
CA VAL A 458 -7.90 -10.19 4.65
C VAL A 458 -7.49 -11.31 3.70
N GLN A 459 -6.82 -10.96 2.61
CA GLN A 459 -6.20 -11.92 1.69
C GLN A 459 -4.70 -12.03 1.94
N SER A 460 -4.08 -13.14 1.55
CA SER A 460 -2.61 -13.21 1.46
C SER A 460 -2.08 -12.50 0.23
N ASP A 461 -0.82 -12.07 0.31
CA ASP A 461 0.05 -11.98 -0.88
C ASP A 461 0.40 -13.41 -1.37
N TRP A 462 1.00 -13.56 -2.54
CA TRP A 462 1.03 -14.83 -3.28
C TRP A 462 2.03 -15.85 -2.69
N LEU A 463 1.53 -16.84 -1.93
CA LEU A 463 2.29 -17.71 -1.02
C LEU A 463 2.84 -17.01 0.25
N ALA A 464 2.19 -15.94 0.72
CA ALA A 464 2.47 -15.36 2.04
C ALA A 464 1.85 -16.16 3.21
N GLN A 465 0.92 -17.07 2.93
CA GLN A 465 0.41 -18.03 3.93
C GLN A 465 1.46 -19.10 4.23
N ARG A 466 1.70 -19.41 5.52
CA ARG A 466 2.67 -20.44 5.94
C ARG A 466 2.05 -21.60 6.72
N SER A 467 0.92 -21.37 7.39
CA SER A 467 0.18 -22.40 8.12
C SER A 467 -1.26 -22.61 7.63
N GLY A 468 -1.84 -23.78 7.93
CA GLY A 468 -3.26 -24.07 7.68
C GLY A 468 -4.18 -23.49 8.77
N VAL A 469 -4.15 -24.08 9.97
CA VAL A 469 -5.02 -23.69 11.09
C VAL A 469 -4.59 -22.37 11.72
N HIS A 470 -3.28 -22.12 11.91
CA HIS A 470 -2.79 -20.92 12.61
C HIS A 470 -3.12 -19.63 11.84
N SER A 471 -3.02 -19.59 10.51
CA SER A 471 -3.46 -18.44 9.69
C SER A 471 -4.97 -18.21 9.77
N ALA A 472 -5.76 -19.29 9.74
CA ALA A 472 -7.22 -19.24 9.85
C ALA A 472 -7.68 -18.61 11.18
N ILE A 473 -7.09 -18.99 12.31
CA ILE A 473 -7.41 -18.40 13.63
C ILE A 473 -6.65 -17.09 13.90
N GLY A 474 -5.49 -16.89 13.26
CA GLY A 474 -4.66 -15.68 13.32
C GLY A 474 -5.33 -14.48 12.65
N GLY A 475 -6.21 -14.75 11.68
CA GLY A 475 -7.21 -13.79 11.20
C GLY A 475 -7.35 -13.69 9.69
N LEU A 476 -6.59 -14.47 8.90
CA LEU A 476 -6.72 -14.53 7.44
C LEU A 476 -8.15 -14.92 7.03
N ASP A 477 -8.64 -14.40 5.89
CA ASP A 477 -9.95 -14.74 5.32
C ASP A 477 -9.87 -15.38 3.94
N MET A 478 -8.82 -15.09 3.15
CA MET A 478 -8.63 -15.60 1.80
C MET A 478 -7.18 -16.01 1.50
N SER A 479 -6.98 -17.25 1.05
CA SER A 479 -5.68 -17.78 0.61
C SER A 479 -5.46 -17.52 -0.88
N MET A 480 -4.30 -16.96 -1.26
CA MET A 480 -3.91 -16.65 -2.64
C MET A 480 -2.44 -17.03 -2.93
N PRO A 481 -2.13 -17.62 -4.11
CA PRO A 481 -3.05 -18.07 -5.17
C PRO A 481 -3.85 -19.34 -4.82
N GLY A 482 -3.63 -19.91 -3.63
CA GLY A 482 -4.30 -21.10 -3.09
C GLY A 482 -3.33 -22.25 -2.78
N ASP A 483 -2.23 -22.35 -3.56
CA ASP A 483 -1.13 -23.26 -3.25
C ASP A 483 -0.49 -22.90 -1.89
N GLY A 484 0.12 -23.88 -1.25
CA GLY A 484 0.66 -23.78 0.11
C GLY A 484 2.05 -23.19 0.16
N LEU A 485 3.05 -24.04 0.35
CA LEU A 485 4.45 -23.61 0.55
C LEU A 485 5.25 -23.50 -0.76
N HIS A 486 4.70 -23.96 -1.89
CA HIS A 486 5.39 -24.07 -3.18
C HIS A 486 4.52 -23.56 -4.33
N TRP A 487 5.17 -23.08 -5.39
CA TRP A 487 4.48 -22.53 -6.56
C TRP A 487 3.93 -23.62 -7.48
N ALA A 488 2.61 -23.63 -7.66
CA ALA A 488 1.91 -24.40 -8.69
C ALA A 488 2.18 -25.91 -8.64
N ASP A 489 2.32 -26.52 -7.45
CA ASP A 489 2.22 -27.97 -7.30
C ASP A 489 0.76 -28.43 -7.12
N GLY A 490 -0.14 -27.51 -6.74
CA GLY A 490 -1.53 -27.80 -6.42
C GLY A 490 -1.74 -28.39 -5.02
N VAL A 491 -0.77 -28.20 -4.11
CA VAL A 491 -0.82 -28.66 -2.73
C VAL A 491 -1.22 -27.49 -1.82
N PRO A 492 -2.45 -27.45 -1.27
CA PRO A 492 -2.94 -26.30 -0.51
C PRO A 492 -2.60 -26.40 0.99
N LEU A 493 -2.49 -25.25 1.64
CA LEU A 493 -2.60 -25.15 3.11
C LEU A 493 -4.06 -25.02 3.58
N TRP A 494 -4.96 -24.55 2.71
CA TRP A 494 -6.42 -24.55 2.89
C TRP A 494 -7.08 -25.54 1.92
N GLY A 495 -8.17 -25.20 1.21
CA GLY A 495 -8.87 -26.14 0.33
C GLY A 495 -9.32 -27.39 1.11
N SER A 496 -8.92 -28.58 0.64
CA SER A 496 -9.16 -29.85 1.35
C SER A 496 -8.82 -29.80 2.84
N GLU A 497 -7.73 -29.13 3.22
CA GLU A 497 -7.27 -29.09 4.61
C GLU A 497 -8.09 -28.13 5.47
N LEU A 498 -8.64 -27.05 4.88
CA LEU A 498 -9.60 -26.20 5.60
C LEU A 498 -10.95 -26.91 5.79
N THR A 499 -11.38 -27.72 4.81
CA THR A 499 -12.52 -28.63 4.98
C THR A 499 -12.25 -29.67 6.08
N ARG A 500 -11.06 -30.27 6.11
CA ARG A 500 -10.66 -31.25 7.13
C ARG A 500 -10.63 -30.62 8.53
N ALA A 501 -10.04 -29.42 8.65
CA ALA A 501 -9.96 -28.63 9.89
C ALA A 501 -11.33 -28.20 10.45
N ALA A 502 -12.30 -27.88 9.58
CA ALA A 502 -13.67 -27.58 9.99
C ALA A 502 -14.42 -28.84 10.50
N LEU A 503 -14.16 -30.01 9.90
CA LEU A 503 -14.75 -31.29 10.32
C LEU A 503 -14.11 -31.88 11.58
N ASN A 504 -12.82 -31.66 11.83
CA ASN A 504 -12.16 -32.11 13.07
C ASN A 504 -12.13 -31.05 14.20
N THR A 505 -12.81 -29.93 14.02
CA THR A 505 -12.94 -28.78 14.94
C THR A 505 -11.68 -27.94 15.19
N SER A 506 -10.53 -28.20 14.56
CA SER A 506 -9.34 -27.36 14.72
C SER A 506 -9.55 -25.93 14.20
N VAL A 507 -10.35 -25.76 13.13
CA VAL A 507 -10.93 -24.46 12.75
C VAL A 507 -12.40 -24.42 13.17
N PRO A 508 -12.81 -23.55 14.09
CA PRO A 508 -14.22 -23.42 14.49
C PRO A 508 -15.10 -23.00 13.30
N MET A 509 -16.29 -23.61 13.17
CA MET A 509 -17.27 -23.23 12.13
C MET A 509 -17.65 -21.74 12.18
N GLU A 510 -17.64 -21.12 13.37
CA GLU A 510 -17.82 -19.67 13.53
C GLU A 510 -16.76 -18.86 12.77
N ARG A 511 -15.50 -19.30 12.83
CA ARG A 511 -14.38 -18.64 12.15
C ARG A 511 -14.53 -18.73 10.64
N LEU A 512 -14.81 -19.93 10.11
CA LEU A 512 -15.02 -20.14 8.67
C LEU A 512 -16.26 -19.38 8.15
N ASN A 513 -17.36 -19.38 8.92
CA ASN A 513 -18.53 -18.59 8.56
C ASN A 513 -18.19 -17.09 8.49
N ASP A 514 -17.42 -16.52 9.42
CA ASP A 514 -16.97 -15.11 9.36
C ASP A 514 -16.08 -14.80 8.13
N MET A 515 -15.12 -15.66 7.79
CA MET A 515 -14.28 -15.50 6.59
C MET A 515 -15.15 -15.30 5.33
N VAL A 516 -16.07 -16.24 5.10
CA VAL A 516 -16.97 -16.22 3.93
C VAL A 516 -17.93 -15.03 4.01
N THR A 517 -18.43 -14.71 5.21
CA THR A 517 -19.32 -13.55 5.40
C THR A 517 -18.62 -12.26 5.01
N ARG A 518 -17.35 -12.05 5.39
CA ARG A 518 -16.56 -10.87 5.02
C ARG A 518 -16.41 -10.72 3.50
N ILE A 519 -16.11 -11.81 2.80
CA ILE A 519 -15.93 -11.84 1.34
C ILE A 519 -17.26 -11.59 0.60
N VAL A 520 -18.33 -12.31 0.98
CA VAL A 520 -19.65 -12.15 0.37
C VAL A 520 -20.27 -10.79 0.72
N ALA A 521 -20.01 -10.25 1.91
CA ALA A 521 -20.44 -8.90 2.28
C ALA A 521 -19.72 -7.85 1.45
N ALA A 522 -18.41 -7.96 1.20
CA ALA A 522 -17.68 -7.00 0.35
C ALA A 522 -18.22 -6.99 -1.10
N TRP A 523 -18.52 -8.18 -1.64
CA TRP A 523 -19.16 -8.35 -2.95
C TRP A 523 -20.54 -7.66 -3.02
N TYR A 524 -21.40 -7.83 -2.01
CA TYR A 524 -22.68 -7.11 -1.91
C TYR A 524 -22.53 -5.61 -1.62
N HIS A 525 -21.52 -5.21 -0.84
CA HIS A 525 -21.30 -3.82 -0.44
C HIS A 525 -21.01 -2.94 -1.65
N LEU A 526 -20.17 -3.43 -2.55
CA LEU A 526 -19.86 -2.77 -3.82
C LEU A 526 -20.77 -3.21 -4.99
N ARG A 527 -21.90 -3.85 -4.66
CA ARG A 527 -23.01 -4.21 -5.56
C ARG A 527 -22.61 -5.07 -6.76
N GLN A 528 -21.66 -5.97 -6.58
CA GLN A 528 -21.19 -6.87 -7.63
C GLN A 528 -22.22 -7.95 -8.00
N ASP A 529 -23.23 -8.17 -7.15
CA ASP A 529 -24.47 -8.90 -7.43
C ASP A 529 -25.30 -8.29 -8.56
N SER A 530 -25.15 -6.98 -8.80
CA SER A 530 -25.88 -6.19 -9.80
C SER A 530 -25.08 -5.80 -11.04
N TRP A 531 -23.90 -6.40 -11.24
CA TRP A 531 -23.06 -6.10 -12.40
C TRP A 531 -23.67 -6.60 -13.71
N GLU A 532 -23.86 -5.68 -14.66
CA GLU A 532 -24.10 -6.02 -16.07
C GLU A 532 -22.90 -6.81 -16.63
N PRO A 533 -23.10 -7.98 -17.28
CA PRO A 533 -22.01 -8.76 -17.84
C PRO A 533 -21.18 -7.97 -18.87
N PRO A 534 -19.83 -7.96 -18.77
CA PRO A 534 -19.00 -7.13 -19.63
C PRO A 534 -19.06 -7.59 -21.10
N ALA A 535 -19.42 -6.65 -21.97
CA ALA A 535 -19.58 -6.89 -23.40
C ALA A 535 -18.25 -7.26 -24.10
N PRO A 536 -18.29 -7.99 -25.24
CA PRO A 536 -19.46 -8.61 -25.85
C PRO A 536 -19.71 -10.03 -25.31
N GLU A 537 -20.99 -10.38 -25.14
CA GLU A 537 -21.57 -11.73 -24.98
C GLU A 537 -20.84 -12.71 -24.03
N GLY A 538 -21.43 -13.01 -22.87
CA GLY A 538 -20.93 -14.07 -21.97
C GLY A 538 -21.61 -14.10 -20.59
N GLU A 539 -21.36 -15.19 -19.87
CA GLU A 539 -22.00 -15.55 -18.58
C GLU A 539 -21.44 -14.78 -17.36
N GLY A 540 -20.87 -13.59 -17.58
CA GLY A 540 -20.08 -12.84 -16.60
C GLY A 540 -18.58 -13.17 -16.67
N GLY A 541 -17.86 -12.83 -15.59
CA GLY A 541 -16.44 -13.15 -15.40
C GLY A 541 -15.43 -12.28 -16.18
N PRO A 542 -14.12 -12.56 -16.02
CA PRO A 542 -13.05 -11.84 -16.69
C PRO A 542 -13.02 -12.07 -18.21
N ASN A 543 -12.64 -11.04 -18.97
CA ASN A 543 -12.64 -11.07 -20.45
C ASN A 543 -11.24 -10.99 -21.10
N PHE A 544 -10.20 -11.28 -20.32
CA PHE A 544 -8.81 -11.37 -20.72
C PHE A 544 -8.13 -12.52 -19.98
N SER A 545 -6.95 -12.96 -20.44
CA SER A 545 -6.11 -13.93 -19.74
C SER A 545 -4.80 -13.29 -19.30
N SER A 546 -4.37 -13.59 -18.07
CA SER A 546 -3.06 -13.19 -17.54
C SER A 546 -1.89 -13.96 -18.15
N TRP A 547 -2.16 -15.10 -18.79
CA TRP A 547 -1.13 -16.08 -19.16
C TRP A 547 -0.84 -16.15 -20.67
N THR A 548 -1.75 -15.64 -21.50
CA THR A 548 -1.59 -15.61 -22.95
C THR A 548 -2.22 -14.36 -23.57
N LYS A 549 -1.61 -13.89 -24.66
CA LYS A 549 -2.11 -12.77 -25.49
C LYS A 549 -2.94 -13.25 -26.69
N GLU A 550 -3.11 -14.56 -26.84
CA GLU A 550 -3.92 -15.17 -27.89
C GLU A 550 -5.41 -15.10 -27.60
N ARG A 551 -6.24 -15.05 -28.65
CA ARG A 551 -7.72 -15.03 -28.50
C ARG A 551 -8.25 -16.31 -27.85
N VAL A 552 -7.63 -17.44 -28.19
CA VAL A 552 -8.01 -18.78 -27.74
C VAL A 552 -6.81 -19.41 -27.05
N GLY A 553 -7.03 -20.00 -25.87
CA GLY A 553 -5.99 -20.57 -25.03
C GLY A 553 -6.57 -21.57 -24.03
N HIS A 554 -5.74 -22.04 -23.10
CA HIS A 554 -6.21 -22.89 -22.00
C HIS A 554 -7.01 -22.05 -20.98
N LEU A 555 -8.08 -22.64 -20.44
CA LEU A 555 -8.85 -22.02 -19.34
C LEU A 555 -8.13 -22.14 -17.99
N TYR A 556 -7.18 -23.08 -17.91
CA TYR A 556 -6.43 -23.46 -16.71
C TYR A 556 -4.97 -23.73 -17.10
N GLU A 557 -4.21 -22.68 -17.44
CA GLU A 557 -2.86 -22.79 -18.02
C GLU A 557 -1.86 -23.52 -17.09
N GLY A 558 -2.04 -23.41 -15.77
CA GLY A 558 -1.25 -24.15 -14.77
C GLY A 558 -1.48 -25.67 -14.77
N SER A 559 -2.56 -26.15 -15.40
CA SER A 559 -2.90 -27.56 -15.44
C SER A 559 -2.18 -28.31 -16.56
N PRO A 560 -1.64 -29.52 -16.31
CA PRO A 560 -1.22 -30.42 -17.39
C PRO A 560 -2.40 -31.01 -18.19
N ASP A 561 -3.67 -30.74 -17.79
CA ASP A 561 -4.88 -31.21 -18.46
C ASP A 561 -5.26 -30.26 -19.61
N LYS A 562 -4.60 -30.43 -20.77
CA LYS A 562 -4.64 -29.49 -21.91
C LYS A 562 -5.93 -29.45 -22.74
N ASP A 563 -6.96 -30.21 -22.37
CA ASP A 563 -8.20 -30.34 -23.15
C ASP A 563 -9.26 -29.27 -22.85
N ALA A 564 -9.12 -28.51 -21.74
CA ALA A 564 -9.94 -27.34 -21.45
C ALA A 564 -9.39 -26.09 -22.18
N THR A 565 -9.94 -25.78 -23.36
CA THR A 565 -9.62 -24.57 -24.14
C THR A 565 -10.86 -23.74 -24.44
N GLY A 566 -10.69 -22.42 -24.57
CA GLY A 566 -11.80 -21.49 -24.79
C GLY A 566 -11.35 -20.12 -25.31
N VAL A 567 -12.30 -19.20 -25.51
CA VAL A 567 -12.00 -17.79 -25.84
C VAL A 567 -11.61 -17.08 -24.55
N VAL A 568 -10.31 -16.90 -24.34
CA VAL A 568 -9.76 -16.34 -23.10
C VAL A 568 -9.44 -14.84 -23.20
N ASN A 569 -9.32 -14.29 -24.41
CA ASN A 569 -9.19 -12.85 -24.63
C ASN A 569 -10.30 -12.33 -25.56
N LYS A 570 -11.09 -11.37 -25.08
CA LYS A 570 -12.07 -10.62 -25.88
C LYS A 570 -11.54 -9.26 -26.39
N PHE A 571 -10.33 -8.86 -25.96
CA PHE A 571 -9.64 -7.62 -26.34
C PHE A 571 -10.42 -6.30 -26.06
N VAL A 572 -11.35 -6.31 -25.10
CA VAL A 572 -12.14 -5.14 -24.67
C VAL A 572 -11.22 -3.95 -24.39
N ASN A 573 -11.47 -2.80 -25.01
CA ASN A 573 -10.70 -1.58 -24.75
C ASN A 573 -11.24 -0.84 -23.52
N ALA A 574 -10.42 -0.73 -22.48
CA ALA A 574 -10.80 -0.15 -21.20
C ALA A 574 -10.40 1.34 -21.06
N GLN A 575 -9.42 1.80 -21.86
CA GLN A 575 -8.76 3.13 -21.79
C GLN A 575 -9.67 4.34 -22.02
N GLY A 576 -10.95 4.14 -22.38
CA GLY A 576 -11.85 5.22 -22.80
C GLY A 576 -11.48 5.82 -24.16
N ALA A 577 -12.10 6.96 -24.49
CA ALA A 577 -11.88 7.70 -25.74
C ALA A 577 -12.34 9.17 -25.59
N GLY A 578 -11.82 10.06 -26.44
CA GLY A 578 -12.18 11.49 -26.43
C GLY A 578 -11.91 12.14 -25.07
N GLU A 579 -12.84 12.98 -24.62
CA GLU A 579 -12.81 13.64 -23.29
C GLU A 579 -12.87 12.66 -22.10
N HIS A 580 -13.09 11.37 -22.36
CA HIS A 580 -13.11 10.30 -21.35
C HIS A 580 -11.94 9.32 -21.50
N ALA A 581 -10.91 9.67 -22.28
CA ALA A 581 -9.69 8.88 -22.40
C ALA A 581 -8.86 8.98 -21.10
N HIS A 582 -8.51 7.84 -20.51
CA HIS A 582 -7.77 7.77 -19.26
C HIS A 582 -6.31 8.25 -19.39
N SER A 583 -5.79 8.35 -20.62
CA SER A 583 -4.53 9.04 -20.92
C SER A 583 -4.56 10.53 -20.53
N ILE A 584 -5.72 11.19 -20.50
CA ILE A 584 -5.84 12.59 -20.07
C ILE A 584 -5.46 12.73 -18.58
N VAL A 585 -6.04 11.90 -17.70
CA VAL A 585 -5.68 11.89 -16.27
C VAL A 585 -4.26 11.36 -16.05
N SER A 586 -3.81 10.38 -16.85
CA SER A 586 -2.42 9.91 -16.82
C SER A 586 -1.42 11.05 -17.10
N ARG A 587 -1.65 11.84 -18.16
CA ARG A 587 -0.81 13.01 -18.52
C ARG A 587 -0.87 14.09 -17.45
N HIS A 588 -2.06 14.40 -16.93
CA HIS A 588 -2.24 15.43 -15.92
C HIS A 588 -1.48 15.09 -14.63
N ILE A 589 -1.55 13.84 -14.16
CA ILE A 589 -0.81 13.37 -12.98
C ILE A 589 0.70 13.38 -13.22
N ALA A 590 1.17 12.95 -14.39
CA ALA A 590 2.59 12.98 -14.72
C ALA A 590 3.15 14.43 -14.78
N ALA A 591 2.40 15.36 -15.37
CA ALA A 591 2.81 16.76 -15.46
C ALA A 591 2.78 17.44 -14.08
N GLU A 592 1.71 17.24 -13.31
CA GLU A 592 1.55 17.85 -11.99
C GLU A 592 2.43 17.20 -10.92
N GLY A 593 2.79 15.93 -11.08
CA GLY A 593 3.74 15.19 -10.22
C GLY A 593 5.21 15.39 -10.58
N THR A 594 5.53 16.19 -11.60
CA THR A 594 6.89 16.59 -11.94
C THR A 594 7.35 17.74 -11.03
N VAL A 595 8.42 17.51 -10.28
CA VAL A 595 8.95 18.46 -9.29
C VAL A 595 10.11 19.27 -9.90
N LEU A 596 10.01 20.60 -9.89
CA LEU A 596 11.13 21.47 -10.26
C LEU A 596 12.04 21.70 -9.05
N LEU A 597 13.23 21.10 -9.06
CA LEU A 597 14.18 21.16 -7.96
C LEU A 597 15.14 22.35 -8.06
N LYS A 598 15.52 22.74 -9.28
CA LYS A 598 16.46 23.85 -9.54
C LYS A 598 16.02 24.62 -10.78
N ASN A 599 16.09 25.96 -10.73
CA ASN A 599 15.86 26.82 -11.90
C ASN A 599 16.64 28.14 -11.80
N ILE A 600 17.87 28.16 -12.31
CA ILE A 600 18.73 29.35 -12.35
C ILE A 600 18.37 30.25 -13.53
N ASN A 601 18.29 31.56 -13.29
CA ASN A 601 18.07 32.61 -14.30
C ASN A 601 16.80 32.38 -15.15
N ASN A 602 15.75 31.81 -14.56
CA ASN A 602 14.51 31.42 -15.25
C ASN A 602 14.78 30.66 -16.56
N THR A 603 15.66 29.65 -16.48
CA THR A 603 16.02 28.81 -17.63
C THR A 603 14.87 27.91 -18.06
N LEU A 604 14.01 27.52 -17.12
CA LEU A 604 12.69 26.98 -17.40
C LEU A 604 11.60 28.00 -17.03
N PRO A 605 10.47 28.03 -17.75
CA PRO A 605 10.17 27.19 -18.91
C PRO A 605 10.89 27.63 -20.19
N LEU A 606 11.07 26.69 -21.11
CA LEU A 606 11.63 26.90 -22.44
C LEU A 606 10.64 27.67 -23.33
N LEU A 607 11.15 28.44 -24.29
CA LEU A 607 10.32 29.14 -25.28
C LEU A 607 10.05 28.24 -26.49
N ARG A 608 8.77 28.08 -26.87
CA ARG A 608 8.37 27.36 -28.12
C ARG A 608 8.79 28.09 -29.40
N ALA A 609 9.15 29.38 -29.30
CA ALA A 609 9.79 30.14 -30.37
C ALA A 609 11.16 30.65 -29.86
N GLN A 610 12.24 30.06 -30.37
CA GLN A 610 13.61 30.30 -29.93
C GLN A 610 14.53 30.39 -31.16
N SER A 611 15.49 31.32 -31.14
CA SER A 611 16.46 31.54 -32.23
C SER A 611 17.81 32.00 -31.69
N ALA A 612 18.88 31.77 -32.43
CA ALA A 612 20.22 32.27 -32.10
C ALA A 612 20.56 33.52 -32.95
N PRO A 613 21.37 34.48 -32.46
CA PRO A 613 21.71 35.69 -33.22
C PRO A 613 22.38 35.43 -34.58
N ASN A 614 23.07 34.29 -34.72
CA ASN A 614 23.87 33.91 -35.89
C ASN A 614 23.39 32.63 -36.58
N GLY A 615 22.18 32.14 -36.31
CA GLY A 615 21.66 30.90 -36.91
C GLY A 615 20.48 30.27 -36.18
N LYS A 616 20.29 28.96 -36.36
CA LYS A 616 19.35 28.18 -35.55
C LYS A 616 19.87 28.05 -34.12
N TYR A 617 18.95 28.01 -33.15
CA TYR A 617 19.29 27.64 -31.78
C TYR A 617 19.53 26.13 -31.71
N ARG A 618 20.62 25.68 -31.08
CA ARG A 618 21.06 24.28 -31.11
C ARG A 618 20.74 23.59 -29.80
N VAL A 619 19.94 22.52 -29.86
CA VAL A 619 19.51 21.74 -28.71
C VAL A 619 20.02 20.31 -28.84
N GLY A 620 20.88 19.90 -27.93
CA GLY A 620 21.25 18.50 -27.77
C GLY A 620 20.36 17.81 -26.74
N VAL A 621 19.86 16.62 -27.09
CA VAL A 621 19.12 15.73 -26.20
C VAL A 621 20.01 14.52 -25.91
N TYR A 622 20.31 14.26 -24.65
CA TYR A 622 21.34 13.32 -24.21
C TYR A 622 20.81 12.32 -23.20
N GLY A 623 21.38 11.11 -23.24
CA GLY A 623 21.06 10.02 -22.33
C GLY A 623 20.11 8.99 -22.93
N GLU A 624 20.27 7.74 -22.53
CA GLU A 624 19.41 6.63 -22.97
C GLU A 624 17.95 6.83 -22.51
N ASP A 625 17.78 7.42 -21.33
CA ASP A 625 16.49 7.72 -20.69
C ASP A 625 15.63 8.74 -21.46
N ALA A 626 16.19 9.43 -22.46
CA ALA A 626 15.40 10.24 -23.38
C ALA A 626 14.63 9.39 -24.42
N GLY A 627 15.07 8.15 -24.68
CA GLY A 627 14.67 7.37 -25.86
C GLY A 627 13.64 6.25 -25.61
N PRO A 628 13.12 5.62 -26.68
CA PRO A 628 12.14 4.53 -26.59
C PRO A 628 12.77 3.14 -26.33
N GLY A 629 14.10 3.05 -26.21
CA GLY A 629 14.82 1.77 -26.04
C GLY A 629 14.51 0.78 -27.17
N LYS A 630 14.24 -0.48 -26.80
CA LYS A 630 13.75 -1.56 -27.68
C LYS A 630 12.20 -1.63 -27.72
N GLY A 631 11.51 -0.59 -27.22
CA GLY A 631 10.07 -0.57 -26.97
C GLY A 631 9.72 -0.86 -25.50
N PRO A 632 8.55 -0.40 -25.01
CA PRO A 632 8.24 -0.34 -23.57
C PRO A 632 7.98 -1.72 -22.93
N ASN A 633 7.49 -2.69 -23.69
CA ASN A 633 7.17 -4.04 -23.20
C ASN A 633 8.24 -5.08 -23.57
N ALA A 634 9.47 -4.64 -23.88
CA ALA A 634 10.56 -5.52 -24.34
C ALA A 634 11.06 -6.51 -23.27
N CYS A 635 10.87 -6.20 -21.98
CA CYS A 635 11.15 -7.07 -20.85
C CYS A 635 9.86 -7.43 -20.12
N ALA A 636 9.74 -8.68 -19.64
CA ALA A 636 8.62 -9.14 -18.83
C ALA A 636 8.57 -8.39 -17.49
N ASP A 637 7.37 -8.07 -16.99
CA ASP A 637 7.12 -7.31 -15.75
C ASP A 637 8.00 -6.04 -15.57
N ARG A 638 8.40 -5.45 -16.70
CA ARG A 638 9.33 -4.30 -16.82
C ARG A 638 10.71 -4.51 -16.18
N GLY A 639 11.13 -5.77 -15.97
CA GLY A 639 12.39 -6.18 -15.34
C GLY A 639 13.70 -5.84 -16.06
N CYS A 640 13.81 -4.67 -16.68
CA CYS A 640 15.07 -4.11 -17.18
C CYS A 640 14.96 -2.58 -17.34
N ASN A 641 15.98 -1.87 -16.86
CA ASN A 641 16.16 -0.46 -17.20
C ASN A 641 16.59 -0.37 -18.67
N GLN A 642 15.75 0.13 -19.59
CA GLN A 642 16.17 0.44 -20.96
C GLN A 642 15.25 1.44 -21.67
N GLY A 643 15.86 2.43 -22.33
CA GLY A 643 15.16 3.64 -22.75
C GLY A 643 14.70 4.47 -21.54
N THR A 644 13.60 5.23 -21.72
CA THR A 644 12.99 6.08 -20.69
C THR A 644 12.31 5.26 -19.58
N LEU A 645 12.58 5.62 -18.32
CA LEU A 645 12.01 4.93 -17.16
C LEU A 645 10.63 5.49 -16.79
N ALA A 646 9.57 4.74 -17.11
CA ALA A 646 8.18 5.15 -16.87
C ALA A 646 7.44 4.37 -15.76
N SER A 647 8.03 3.28 -15.27
CA SER A 647 7.58 2.37 -14.21
C SER A 647 8.80 1.62 -13.67
N GLY A 648 8.81 1.23 -12.40
CA GLY A 648 9.72 0.17 -11.91
C GLY A 648 9.20 -1.22 -12.31
N TRP A 649 9.80 -2.29 -11.77
CA TRP A 649 9.49 -3.68 -12.14
C TRP A 649 8.76 -4.52 -11.09
N GLY A 650 8.09 -5.59 -11.53
CA GLY A 650 7.41 -6.57 -10.68
C GLY A 650 5.88 -6.60 -10.85
N SER A 651 5.17 -7.12 -9.84
CA SER A 651 3.69 -7.16 -9.78
C SER A 651 3.05 -5.77 -9.84
N GLY A 652 3.75 -4.75 -9.35
CA GLY A 652 3.32 -3.36 -9.48
C GLY A 652 3.30 -2.83 -10.92
N ALA A 653 3.98 -3.48 -11.86
CA ALA A 653 4.16 -3.02 -13.23
C ALA A 653 3.13 -3.60 -14.22
N VAL A 654 2.91 -2.90 -15.34
CA VAL A 654 1.89 -3.28 -16.35
C VAL A 654 2.41 -3.16 -17.77
N ASP A 655 1.76 -3.84 -18.72
CA ASP A 655 2.04 -3.70 -20.14
C ASP A 655 1.50 -2.37 -20.67
N PHE A 656 2.39 -1.55 -21.21
CA PHE A 656 2.08 -0.26 -21.81
C PHE A 656 1.27 -0.44 -23.11
N PRO A 657 0.14 0.25 -23.33
CA PRO A 657 -0.53 0.27 -24.63
C PRO A 657 0.30 1.02 -25.68
N TYR A 658 1.02 2.04 -25.22
CA TYR A 658 2.09 2.79 -25.87
C TYR A 658 2.91 3.47 -24.75
N LEU A 659 4.07 4.03 -25.09
CA LEU A 659 4.83 4.92 -24.20
C LEU A 659 5.41 6.02 -25.06
N VAL A 660 5.06 7.28 -24.80
CA VAL A 660 5.67 8.43 -25.49
C VAL A 660 6.98 8.77 -24.78
N SER A 661 8.13 8.49 -25.41
CA SER A 661 9.42 8.88 -24.84
C SER A 661 9.65 10.40 -24.92
N PRO A 662 10.50 10.97 -24.03
CA PRO A 662 10.87 12.38 -24.11
C PRO A 662 11.38 12.81 -25.49
N TRP A 663 12.15 11.95 -26.18
CA TRP A 663 12.65 12.21 -27.53
C TRP A 663 11.56 12.25 -28.60
N GLU A 664 10.54 11.37 -28.52
CA GLU A 664 9.41 11.39 -29.45
C GLU A 664 8.60 12.68 -29.31
N ALA A 665 8.41 13.19 -28.09
CA ALA A 665 7.75 14.48 -27.87
C ALA A 665 8.64 15.67 -28.29
N LEU A 666 9.95 15.65 -27.98
CA LEU A 666 10.89 16.73 -28.29
C LEU A 666 11.10 16.94 -29.81
N GLN A 667 11.00 15.90 -30.63
CA GLN A 667 11.08 16.01 -32.10
C GLN A 667 10.03 16.94 -32.73
N HIS A 668 8.94 17.23 -32.01
CA HIS A 668 7.84 18.08 -32.44
C HIS A 668 7.73 19.40 -31.65
N ALA A 669 8.65 19.65 -30.70
CA ALA A 669 8.52 20.76 -29.75
C ALA A 669 8.83 22.16 -30.34
N TRP A 670 9.58 22.23 -31.45
CA TRP A 670 10.01 23.46 -32.12
C TRP A 670 9.92 23.38 -33.65
N SER A 671 9.89 24.54 -34.31
CA SER A 671 10.10 24.59 -35.77
C SER A 671 11.54 24.27 -36.14
N LYS A 672 11.69 23.35 -37.11
CA LYS A 672 12.98 22.95 -37.70
C LYS A 672 13.69 24.09 -38.44
N ASP A 673 13.02 25.21 -38.71
CA ASP A 673 13.64 26.39 -39.33
C ASP A 673 14.36 27.30 -38.31
N SER A 674 13.92 27.30 -37.04
CA SER A 674 14.45 28.17 -35.99
C SER A 674 15.35 27.43 -34.98
N VAL A 675 15.09 26.14 -34.77
CA VAL A 675 15.84 25.29 -33.83
C VAL A 675 16.39 24.06 -34.56
N ASP A 676 17.64 23.71 -34.30
CA ASP A 676 18.25 22.44 -34.70
C ASP A 676 18.30 21.53 -33.46
N VAL A 677 17.69 20.36 -33.54
CA VAL A 677 17.59 19.42 -32.40
C VAL A 677 18.28 18.12 -32.76
N LYS A 678 19.35 17.77 -32.03
CA LYS A 678 20.15 16.55 -32.20
C LYS A 678 19.93 15.63 -30.99
N ALA A 679 19.81 14.32 -31.23
CA ALA A 679 19.68 13.34 -30.15
C ALA A 679 20.86 12.36 -30.09
N TYR A 680 21.29 12.10 -28.87
CA TYR A 680 22.36 11.20 -28.49
C TYR A 680 21.80 10.30 -27.38
N LEU A 681 21.01 9.30 -27.79
CA LEU A 681 20.24 8.40 -26.92
C LEU A 681 21.15 7.34 -26.26
N THR A 682 22.18 7.81 -25.56
CA THR A 682 23.26 7.05 -24.94
C THR A 682 23.86 7.87 -23.81
N ASN A 683 24.36 7.21 -22.76
CA ASN A 683 25.07 7.88 -21.68
C ASN A 683 26.57 8.07 -21.98
N ASN A 684 27.06 7.47 -23.07
CA ASN A 684 28.43 7.64 -23.57
C ASN A 684 28.44 8.69 -24.69
N VAL A 685 28.76 9.94 -24.35
CA VAL A 685 28.70 11.12 -25.24
C VAL A 685 30.06 11.81 -25.31
N ALA A 686 30.47 12.27 -26.50
CA ALA A 686 31.73 12.99 -26.70
C ALA A 686 31.65 14.46 -26.24
N ALA A 687 32.78 15.05 -25.84
CA ALA A 687 32.82 16.44 -25.38
C ALA A 687 32.52 17.43 -26.53
N GLU A 688 32.85 17.05 -27.76
CA GLU A 688 32.63 17.79 -28.99
C GLU A 688 31.14 17.93 -29.30
N ASP A 689 30.37 16.84 -29.16
CA ASP A 689 28.91 16.82 -29.37
C ASP A 689 28.16 17.73 -28.38
N LEU A 690 28.68 17.87 -27.17
CA LEU A 690 28.19 18.80 -26.14
C LEU A 690 28.59 20.25 -26.45
N ALA A 691 29.83 20.46 -26.91
CA ALA A 691 30.37 21.79 -27.20
C ALA A 691 29.65 22.53 -28.34
N GLU A 692 28.98 21.80 -29.24
CA GLU A 692 28.19 22.40 -30.33
C GLU A 692 26.81 22.95 -29.93
N GLN A 693 26.32 22.78 -28.69
CA GLN A 693 24.94 23.16 -28.34
C GLN A 693 24.80 24.52 -27.65
N ASP A 694 23.63 25.13 -27.77
CA ASP A 694 23.22 26.29 -26.96
C ASP A 694 22.43 25.85 -25.70
N LEU A 695 21.78 24.68 -25.77
CA LEU A 695 21.04 24.01 -24.70
C LEU A 695 21.31 22.50 -24.74
N CYS A 696 21.60 21.90 -23.58
CA CYS A 696 21.73 20.46 -23.40
C CYS A 696 20.62 19.96 -22.46
N LEU A 697 19.71 19.15 -22.98
CA LEU A 697 18.70 18.42 -22.20
C LEU A 697 19.27 17.04 -21.88
N VAL A 698 19.45 16.72 -20.60
CA VAL A 698 20.11 15.50 -20.13
C VAL A 698 19.12 14.65 -19.35
N PHE A 699 18.94 13.41 -19.78
CA PHE A 699 18.01 12.44 -19.22
C PHE A 699 18.77 11.33 -18.52
N VAL A 700 18.41 11.06 -17.26
CA VAL A 700 19.08 10.08 -16.39
C VAL A 700 18.06 9.42 -15.47
N ASN A 701 18.35 8.18 -15.07
CA ASN A 701 17.43 7.42 -14.23
C ASN A 701 18.11 6.57 -13.15
N ALA A 702 17.30 6.08 -12.22
CA ALA A 702 17.64 4.99 -11.31
C ALA A 702 16.40 4.14 -11.02
N ASP A 703 16.46 2.88 -11.42
CA ASP A 703 15.39 1.88 -11.41
C ASP A 703 15.52 0.89 -10.23
N GLY A 704 14.47 0.11 -9.98
CA GLY A 704 14.35 -0.92 -8.96
C GLY A 704 12.95 -1.54 -8.97
N GLY A 705 12.72 -2.58 -8.18
CA GLY A 705 11.43 -3.26 -8.20
C GLY A 705 11.31 -4.43 -7.24
N GLU A 706 10.47 -5.40 -7.62
CA GLU A 706 10.15 -6.57 -6.79
C GLU A 706 11.22 -7.67 -6.76
N GLY A 707 11.32 -8.34 -5.61
CA GLY A 707 12.29 -9.39 -5.23
C GLY A 707 12.62 -10.46 -6.27
N PHE A 708 11.61 -10.94 -7.01
CA PHE A 708 11.76 -12.07 -7.92
C PHE A 708 12.53 -11.74 -9.21
N ILE A 709 12.92 -10.48 -9.43
CA ILE A 709 13.65 -10.01 -10.60
C ILE A 709 14.98 -9.35 -10.19
N ARG A 710 16.07 -9.83 -10.81
CA ARG A 710 17.41 -9.27 -10.73
C ARG A 710 17.80 -8.71 -12.10
N SER A 711 18.23 -7.46 -12.19
CA SER A 711 18.48 -6.79 -13.49
C SER A 711 19.60 -5.76 -13.43
N ASP A 712 20.46 -5.71 -14.45
CA ASP A 712 21.63 -4.80 -14.57
C ASP A 712 22.55 -4.71 -13.33
N GLY A 713 22.56 -5.75 -12.48
CA GLY A 713 23.36 -5.82 -11.24
C GLY A 713 22.63 -5.30 -9.99
N ILE A 714 21.31 -5.13 -10.05
CA ILE A 714 20.42 -4.72 -8.96
C ILE A 714 19.48 -5.89 -8.64
N ASP A 715 19.48 -6.33 -7.40
CA ASP A 715 18.69 -7.45 -6.90
C ASP A 715 17.44 -6.92 -6.18
N ALA A 716 16.46 -6.44 -6.95
CA ALA A 716 15.23 -5.77 -6.51
C ALA A 716 15.42 -4.42 -5.77
N ASP A 717 16.01 -4.44 -4.57
CA ASP A 717 16.39 -3.23 -3.84
C ASP A 717 17.62 -2.58 -4.49
N ARG A 718 17.69 -1.25 -4.50
CA ARG A 718 18.83 -0.53 -5.10
C ARG A 718 20.06 -0.66 -4.23
N ASN A 719 21.19 -1.07 -4.79
CA ASN A 719 22.48 -1.18 -4.07
C ASN A 719 22.96 0.15 -3.46
N ASP A 720 22.52 1.28 -4.02
CA ASP A 720 22.86 2.63 -3.59
C ASP A 720 21.76 3.64 -4.04
N LEU A 721 22.02 4.93 -3.82
CA LEU A 721 21.14 6.04 -4.25
C LEU A 721 21.71 6.83 -5.44
N PHE A 722 22.62 6.29 -6.25
CA PHE A 722 23.21 7.02 -7.38
C PHE A 722 22.42 6.86 -8.69
N LEU A 723 22.74 7.69 -9.67
CA LEU A 723 22.22 7.57 -11.03
C LEU A 723 22.85 6.36 -11.73
N GLN A 724 22.02 5.48 -12.28
CA GLN A 724 22.46 4.26 -12.94
C GLN A 724 23.07 4.55 -14.32
N LYS A 725 23.67 3.52 -14.93
CA LYS A 725 24.19 3.57 -16.33
C LYS A 725 25.16 4.72 -16.61
N ASN A 726 26.00 5.10 -15.66
CA ASN A 726 26.89 6.28 -15.73
C ASN A 726 26.17 7.64 -15.89
N GLY A 727 24.91 7.76 -15.43
CA GLY A 727 24.14 9.01 -15.51
C GLY A 727 24.82 10.20 -14.83
N THR A 728 25.51 9.97 -13.72
CA THR A 728 26.33 10.98 -13.04
C THR A 728 27.41 11.56 -13.97
N GLN A 729 28.16 10.69 -14.65
CA GLN A 729 29.23 11.10 -15.57
C GLN A 729 28.67 11.85 -16.79
N LEU A 730 27.48 11.47 -17.28
CA LEU A 730 26.78 12.17 -18.35
C LEU A 730 26.40 13.60 -17.94
N VAL A 731 25.76 13.77 -16.77
CA VAL A 731 25.37 15.10 -16.25
C VAL A 731 26.59 15.96 -15.99
N GLU A 732 27.63 15.41 -15.36
CA GLU A 732 28.89 16.11 -15.14
C GLU A 732 29.57 16.52 -16.46
N GLY A 733 29.57 15.65 -17.47
CA GLY A 733 30.11 15.94 -18.79
C GLY A 733 29.36 17.08 -19.48
N ALA A 734 28.03 17.02 -19.52
CA ALA A 734 27.18 18.08 -20.06
C ALA A 734 27.39 19.41 -19.32
N ALA A 735 27.39 19.40 -17.99
CA ALA A 735 27.60 20.59 -17.18
C ALA A 735 28.99 21.24 -17.35
N LYS A 736 30.01 20.47 -17.77
CA LYS A 736 31.37 20.97 -18.06
C LYS A 736 31.55 21.43 -19.51
N HIS A 737 30.87 20.80 -20.47
CA HIS A 737 31.17 20.95 -21.90
C HIS A 737 30.05 21.57 -22.76
N CYS A 738 28.80 21.64 -22.29
CA CYS A 738 27.68 22.20 -23.07
C CYS A 738 28.02 23.60 -23.61
N GLY A 739 27.94 23.81 -24.91
CA GLY A 739 28.25 25.09 -25.57
C GLY A 739 29.66 25.61 -25.29
N GLY A 740 30.66 24.72 -25.17
CA GLY A 740 32.03 25.07 -24.79
C GLY A 740 32.16 25.50 -23.33
N GLY A 741 31.26 25.04 -22.46
CA GLY A 741 31.14 25.47 -21.06
C GLY A 741 30.38 26.79 -20.88
N GLN A 742 29.65 27.26 -21.90
CA GLN A 742 28.79 28.46 -21.85
C GLN A 742 27.31 28.18 -22.19
N GLY A 743 26.99 26.95 -22.63
CA GLY A 743 25.62 26.51 -22.88
C GLY A 743 24.87 26.17 -21.58
N LYS A 744 23.55 26.07 -21.66
CA LYS A 744 22.70 25.73 -20.52
C LYS A 744 22.49 24.21 -20.44
N THR A 745 22.71 23.59 -19.28
CA THR A 745 22.29 22.20 -19.04
C THR A 745 21.00 22.16 -18.22
N VAL A 746 20.01 21.40 -18.69
CA VAL A 746 18.80 21.05 -17.94
C VAL A 746 18.80 19.54 -17.75
N VAL A 747 18.66 19.08 -16.50
CA VAL A 747 18.60 17.66 -16.17
C VAL A 747 17.15 17.25 -15.92
N VAL A 748 16.76 16.09 -16.42
CA VAL A 748 15.49 15.42 -16.11
C VAL A 748 15.82 14.07 -15.47
N VAL A 749 15.22 13.80 -14.31
CA VAL A 749 15.43 12.55 -13.56
C VAL A 749 14.13 11.74 -13.51
N HIS A 750 14.18 10.50 -13.98
CA HIS A 750 13.14 9.49 -13.73
C HIS A 750 13.66 8.46 -12.72
N SER A 751 12.91 8.16 -11.66
CA SER A 751 13.37 7.20 -10.65
C SER A 751 12.26 6.68 -9.74
N ILE A 752 12.49 5.50 -9.18
CA ILE A 752 11.65 4.85 -8.16
C ILE A 752 11.72 5.52 -6.77
N GLY A 753 12.67 6.41 -6.53
CA GLY A 753 12.90 7.03 -5.21
C GLY A 753 14.09 7.98 -5.24
N PRO A 754 14.47 8.61 -4.11
CA PRO A 754 15.48 9.67 -4.09
C PRO A 754 16.82 9.21 -4.68
N VAL A 755 17.56 10.16 -5.26
CA VAL A 755 18.94 9.95 -5.74
C VAL A 755 19.87 11.04 -5.23
N VAL A 756 21.10 10.65 -4.87
CA VAL A 756 22.17 11.52 -4.41
C VAL A 756 22.72 12.35 -5.57
N MET A 757 22.81 13.67 -5.37
CA MET A 757 23.14 14.61 -6.44
C MET A 757 24.45 15.40 -6.23
N GLU A 758 25.17 15.16 -5.12
CA GLU A 758 26.21 16.09 -4.62
C GLU A 758 27.36 16.39 -5.59
N SER A 759 27.75 15.46 -6.47
CA SER A 759 28.86 15.71 -7.42
C SER A 759 28.49 16.65 -8.56
N TRP A 760 27.19 16.82 -8.85
CA TRP A 760 26.72 17.49 -10.07
C TRP A 760 25.68 18.60 -9.87
N ILE A 761 24.86 18.55 -8.82
CA ILE A 761 23.75 19.50 -8.63
C ILE A 761 24.19 20.96 -8.52
N ASP A 762 25.34 21.22 -7.91
CA ASP A 762 25.87 22.58 -7.71
C ASP A 762 26.81 23.04 -8.85
N LEU A 763 27.05 22.22 -9.87
CA LEU A 763 27.90 22.61 -11.00
C LEU A 763 27.30 23.81 -11.75
N PRO A 764 28.10 24.85 -12.09
CA PRO A 764 27.59 26.06 -12.74
C PRO A 764 26.87 25.83 -14.09
N GLY A 765 27.19 24.75 -14.81
CA GLY A 765 26.51 24.39 -16.05
C GLY A 765 25.09 23.83 -15.85
N VAL A 766 24.79 23.23 -14.70
CA VAL A 766 23.44 22.72 -14.38
C VAL A 766 22.53 23.89 -14.02
N HIS A 767 21.78 24.38 -15.00
CA HIS A 767 20.90 25.53 -14.85
C HIS A 767 19.55 25.15 -14.24
N ALA A 768 18.97 24.00 -14.63
CA ALA A 768 17.70 23.53 -14.07
C ALA A 768 17.67 22.01 -13.89
N VAL A 769 16.82 21.54 -12.98
CA VAL A 769 16.60 20.11 -12.69
C VAL A 769 15.11 19.88 -12.48
N LEU A 770 14.53 19.00 -13.31
CA LEU A 770 13.19 18.44 -13.15
C LEU A 770 13.29 17.00 -12.63
N TYR A 771 12.38 16.64 -11.72
CA TYR A 771 12.26 15.31 -11.17
C TYR A 771 10.87 14.74 -11.54
N ALA A 772 10.83 13.84 -12.51
CA ALA A 772 9.60 13.35 -13.13
C ALA A 772 9.07 12.05 -12.49
N ASN A 773 9.80 11.49 -11.50
CA ASN A 773 9.47 10.23 -10.82
C ASN A 773 9.25 9.10 -11.85
N LEU A 774 8.04 8.52 -11.93
CA LEU A 774 7.64 7.48 -12.88
C LEU A 774 6.31 7.85 -13.56
N PRO A 775 6.34 8.49 -14.75
CA PRO A 775 5.18 9.18 -15.33
C PRO A 775 4.22 8.32 -16.19
N GLY A 776 4.40 7.00 -16.28
CA GLY A 776 3.50 6.14 -17.08
C GLY A 776 3.52 6.46 -18.59
N GLN A 777 2.47 6.06 -19.31
CA GLN A 777 2.45 6.06 -20.79
C GLN A 777 2.60 7.43 -21.46
N GLU A 778 2.32 8.52 -20.73
CA GLU A 778 2.34 9.90 -21.23
C GLU A 778 3.66 10.63 -20.91
N SER A 779 4.70 9.93 -20.43
CA SER A 779 6.02 10.46 -20.02
C SER A 779 6.47 11.72 -20.77
N GLY A 780 6.82 11.60 -22.05
CA GLY A 780 7.33 12.71 -22.85
C GLY A 780 6.30 13.83 -23.05
N ASN A 781 5.03 13.49 -23.24
CA ASN A 781 3.94 14.44 -23.43
C ASN A 781 3.73 15.33 -22.20
N ALA A 782 3.63 14.72 -21.02
CA ALA A 782 3.48 15.41 -19.74
C ALA A 782 4.71 16.26 -19.41
N LEU A 783 5.91 15.73 -19.68
CA LEU A 783 7.15 16.47 -19.51
C LEU A 783 7.22 17.71 -20.42
N MET A 784 6.67 17.66 -21.65
CA MET A 784 6.62 18.85 -22.52
C MET A 784 5.76 19.96 -21.93
N ASP A 785 4.62 19.63 -21.31
CA ASP A 785 3.73 20.62 -20.71
C ASP A 785 4.46 21.42 -19.61
N VAL A 786 5.28 20.72 -18.81
CA VAL A 786 6.11 21.32 -17.77
C VAL A 786 7.33 22.03 -18.34
N LEU A 787 8.07 21.44 -19.29
CA LEU A 787 9.27 22.05 -19.88
C LEU A 787 8.97 23.37 -20.58
N PHE A 788 7.82 23.50 -21.25
CA PHE A 788 7.40 24.71 -21.95
C PHE A 788 6.48 25.63 -21.11
N GLY A 789 6.09 25.18 -19.92
CA GLY A 789 5.28 25.99 -18.99
C GLY A 789 3.85 26.22 -19.48
N ASP A 790 3.34 25.28 -20.28
CA ASP A 790 1.91 25.13 -20.58
C ASP A 790 1.17 24.64 -19.32
N VAL A 791 1.86 23.87 -18.46
CA VAL A 791 1.49 23.55 -17.07
C VAL A 791 2.55 24.12 -16.12
N ASP A 792 2.14 24.57 -14.93
CA ASP A 792 3.06 25.03 -13.89
C ASP A 792 3.74 23.84 -13.17
N ALA A 793 5.03 23.97 -12.90
CA ALA A 793 5.84 22.93 -12.22
C ALA A 793 5.54 22.88 -10.71
N SER A 794 4.32 22.43 -10.38
CA SER A 794 3.70 22.52 -9.05
C SER A 794 3.82 21.23 -8.21
N GLY A 795 4.56 20.23 -8.68
CA GLY A 795 4.84 19.02 -7.92
C GLY A 795 5.69 19.30 -6.68
N ARG A 796 5.56 18.48 -5.64
CA ARG A 796 6.31 18.58 -4.38
C ARG A 796 6.87 17.21 -4.03
N LEU A 797 8.12 17.13 -3.59
CA LEU A 797 8.76 15.87 -3.22
C LEU A 797 7.94 15.12 -2.15
N PRO A 798 7.53 13.87 -2.37
CA PRO A 798 6.81 13.07 -1.38
C PRO A 798 7.75 12.29 -0.44
N TYR A 799 9.05 12.58 -0.51
CA TYR A 799 10.15 12.05 0.31
C TYR A 799 11.28 13.09 0.40
N THR A 800 12.26 12.90 1.27
CA THR A 800 13.47 13.74 1.34
C THR A 800 14.53 13.27 0.34
N ILE A 801 15.30 14.20 -0.24
CA ILE A 801 16.53 13.90 -0.97
C ILE A 801 17.72 14.29 -0.08
N GLY A 802 18.34 13.29 0.55
CA GLY A 802 19.59 13.40 1.30
C GLY A 802 20.82 13.69 0.41
N ARG A 803 21.96 13.97 1.06
CA ARG A 803 23.27 14.14 0.41
C ARG A 803 24.04 12.83 0.31
N SER A 804 23.75 11.87 1.18
CA SER A 804 24.18 10.48 1.06
C SER A 804 23.08 9.52 1.54
N LEU A 805 23.34 8.21 1.55
CA LEU A 805 22.40 7.19 2.07
C LEU A 805 22.46 7.12 3.61
N GLU A 806 23.60 7.45 4.20
CA GLU A 806 23.83 7.48 5.65
C GLU A 806 23.07 8.63 6.35
N ASP A 807 22.74 9.71 5.62
CA ASP A 807 21.92 10.83 6.13
C ASP A 807 20.53 10.39 6.63
N TYR A 808 19.98 9.29 6.09
CA TYR A 808 18.67 8.75 6.49
C TYR A 808 18.75 7.88 7.76
N GLY A 809 19.96 7.61 8.26
CA GLY A 809 20.18 6.87 9.50
C GLY A 809 20.39 5.36 9.34
N PRO A 810 20.77 4.67 10.43
CA PRO A 810 21.07 3.24 10.41
C PRO A 810 19.82 2.37 10.17
N GLY A 811 18.65 2.77 10.67
CA GLY A 811 17.38 2.05 10.45
C GLY A 811 16.80 2.19 9.03
N ALA A 812 17.42 2.99 8.17
CA ALA A 812 17.02 3.20 6.78
C ALA A 812 17.91 2.44 5.77
N GLN A 813 18.79 1.56 6.24
CA GLN A 813 19.64 0.72 5.38
C GLN A 813 18.92 -0.59 5.04
N VAL A 814 19.08 -1.08 3.81
CA VAL A 814 18.59 -2.42 3.41
C VAL A 814 19.57 -3.48 3.91
N LEU A 815 19.04 -4.58 4.46
CA LEU A 815 19.80 -5.77 4.81
C LEU A 815 19.98 -6.65 3.55
N TYR A 816 21.12 -6.52 2.88
CA TYR A 816 21.47 -7.29 1.67
C TYR A 816 22.08 -8.68 1.97
N GLU A 817 22.83 -8.80 3.07
CA GLU A 817 23.54 -10.02 3.47
C GLU A 817 23.18 -10.41 4.91
N HIS A 818 22.93 -11.69 5.16
CA HIS A 818 22.74 -12.25 6.51
C HIS A 818 23.71 -13.42 6.74
N PRO A 819 24.52 -13.43 7.82
CA PRO A 819 25.60 -14.42 8.00
C PRO A 819 25.16 -15.75 8.62
N ASP A 820 23.93 -15.81 9.14
CA ASP A 820 23.34 -16.98 9.80
C ASP A 820 22.17 -17.51 8.94
N PRO A 821 22.05 -18.82 8.68
CA PRO A 821 20.89 -19.41 8.01
C PRO A 821 19.58 -19.38 8.82
N SER A 822 19.56 -18.79 10.03
CA SER A 822 18.35 -18.49 10.81
C SER A 822 17.51 -17.33 10.23
N VAL A 823 16.48 -16.88 10.97
CA VAL A 823 15.53 -15.81 10.58
C VAL A 823 16.24 -14.44 10.57
N PRO A 824 16.43 -13.78 9.41
CA PRO A 824 17.05 -12.45 9.36
C PRO A 824 16.23 -11.42 10.14
N GLN A 825 16.85 -10.64 11.03
CA GLN A 825 16.15 -9.62 11.84
C GLN A 825 16.40 -8.21 11.28
N VAL A 826 15.35 -7.38 11.24
CA VAL A 826 15.40 -5.98 10.84
C VAL A 826 14.70 -5.12 11.89
N ASP A 827 15.49 -4.55 12.81
CA ASP A 827 15.01 -3.78 13.95
C ASP A 827 14.74 -2.31 13.58
N LEU A 828 13.46 -1.92 13.58
CA LEU A 828 13.01 -0.59 13.16
C LEU A 828 12.71 0.33 14.38
N ASP A 829 13.57 0.28 15.40
CA ASP A 829 13.56 1.13 16.61
C ASP A 829 13.41 2.64 16.31
N GLN A 830 13.83 3.06 15.13
CA GLN A 830 13.80 4.46 14.68
C GLN A 830 12.55 4.79 13.86
N GLY A 831 11.54 3.92 13.79
CA GLY A 831 10.36 4.07 12.91
C GLY A 831 9.55 5.36 13.10
N LEU A 832 9.53 5.96 14.31
CA LEU A 832 8.96 7.29 14.55
C LEU A 832 9.68 8.42 13.79
N TYR A 833 10.97 8.20 13.52
CA TYR A 833 11.91 9.12 12.87
C TYR A 833 12.25 8.65 11.45
N ILE A 834 11.24 8.34 10.64
CA ILE A 834 11.36 8.08 9.19
C ILE A 834 11.56 9.38 8.37
N ASP A 835 12.37 9.33 7.31
CA ASP A 835 12.57 10.43 6.32
C ASP A 835 12.87 11.78 7.01
N TYR A 836 12.15 12.85 6.68
CA TYR A 836 12.37 14.21 7.21
C TYR A 836 12.29 14.28 8.73
N ARG A 837 11.63 13.33 9.39
CA ARG A 837 11.56 13.24 10.86
C ARG A 837 12.93 12.87 11.43
N TYR A 838 13.72 12.06 10.73
CA TYR A 838 15.14 11.82 11.03
C TYR A 838 15.97 13.10 10.82
N PHE A 839 15.86 13.71 9.63
CA PHE A 839 16.63 14.90 9.27
C PHE A 839 16.34 16.09 10.20
N ASP A 840 15.10 16.23 10.68
CA ASP A 840 14.72 17.20 11.72
C ASP A 840 15.33 16.83 13.08
N LYS A 841 15.10 15.61 13.58
CA LYS A 841 15.58 15.13 14.89
C LYS A 841 17.10 15.24 15.07
N PHE A 842 17.86 14.95 14.01
CA PHE A 842 19.33 15.01 14.03
C PHE A 842 19.90 16.29 13.41
N ASN A 843 19.06 17.26 13.05
CA ASN A 843 19.42 18.53 12.42
C ASN A 843 20.31 18.37 11.16
N ILE A 844 20.06 17.31 10.40
CA ILE A 844 20.71 17.07 9.12
C ILE A 844 20.11 18.03 8.09
N THR A 845 20.96 18.56 7.20
CA THR A 845 20.55 19.48 6.14
C THR A 845 20.45 18.71 4.82
N PRO A 846 19.25 18.35 4.35
CA PRO A 846 19.09 17.60 3.11
C PRO A 846 19.59 18.39 1.90
N ARG A 847 19.63 17.73 0.73
CA ARG A 847 19.81 18.41 -0.55
C ARG A 847 18.50 19.08 -0.98
N PHE A 848 17.38 18.37 -0.85
CA PHE A 848 16.02 18.91 -0.94
C PHE A 848 15.12 18.22 0.09
N GLU A 849 14.38 18.98 0.89
CA GLU A 849 13.55 18.43 1.97
C GLU A 849 12.21 17.82 1.50
N PHE A 850 11.61 16.97 2.34
CA PHE A 850 10.23 16.52 2.15
C PHE A 850 9.28 17.69 1.94
N GLY A 851 8.40 17.56 0.94
CA GLY A 851 7.47 18.60 0.52
C GLY A 851 8.10 19.72 -0.32
N PHE A 852 9.40 19.70 -0.64
CA PHE A 852 10.03 20.75 -1.45
C PHE A 852 9.60 20.74 -2.92
N GLY A 853 9.55 21.92 -3.53
CA GLY A 853 9.50 22.12 -4.97
C GLY A 853 9.41 23.62 -5.31
N LEU A 854 9.88 23.99 -6.50
CA LEU A 854 9.74 25.35 -7.03
C LEU A 854 8.37 25.52 -7.74
N SER A 855 8.22 26.58 -8.51
CA SER A 855 7.11 26.86 -9.44
C SER A 855 7.62 27.88 -10.46
N TYR A 856 6.92 28.06 -11.58
CA TYR A 856 7.16 29.17 -12.51
C TYR A 856 6.50 30.49 -12.08
N THR A 857 5.75 30.49 -10.97
CA THR A 857 5.28 31.69 -10.27
C THR A 857 5.77 31.71 -8.81
N THR A 858 5.42 32.75 -8.06
CA THR A 858 5.75 32.88 -6.63
C THR A 858 4.47 33.00 -5.81
N PHE A 859 4.52 32.50 -4.57
CA PHE A 859 3.40 32.54 -3.64
C PHE A 859 3.87 33.09 -2.30
N ASP A 860 3.00 33.86 -1.64
CA ASP A 860 3.22 34.40 -0.30
C ASP A 860 2.13 33.90 0.66
N TYR A 861 2.52 33.67 1.92
CA TYR A 861 1.76 32.98 2.94
C TYR A 861 1.50 33.94 4.11
N SER A 862 0.21 34.24 4.32
CA SER A 862 -0.28 35.28 5.21
C SER A 862 -1.28 34.71 6.23
N ALA A 863 -1.46 35.47 7.33
CA ALA A 863 -2.59 35.37 8.24
C ALA A 863 -3.05 33.97 8.70
N LEU A 864 -2.12 33.08 9.09
CA LEU A 864 -2.48 31.84 9.80
C LEU A 864 -3.28 32.17 11.08
N SER A 865 -4.50 31.67 11.14
CA SER A 865 -5.43 31.85 12.25
C SER A 865 -6.11 30.52 12.62
N ILE A 866 -6.52 30.38 13.88
CA ILE A 866 -7.08 29.12 14.42
C ILE A 866 -8.40 29.37 15.17
N GLU A 867 -9.40 28.53 14.91
CA GLU A 867 -10.64 28.43 15.68
C GLU A 867 -10.63 27.14 16.51
N LYS A 868 -10.92 27.26 17.81
CA LYS A 868 -10.92 26.13 18.76
C LYS A 868 -12.33 25.52 18.81
N LEU A 869 -12.56 24.49 18.00
CA LEU A 869 -13.87 23.84 17.81
C LEU A 869 -14.29 23.01 19.02
N GLN A 870 -13.33 22.39 19.71
CA GLN A 870 -13.57 21.50 20.86
C GLN A 870 -12.65 21.80 22.04
N LYS A 871 -13.02 21.32 23.23
CA LYS A 871 -12.20 21.42 24.45
C LYS A 871 -11.19 20.26 24.49
N LYS A 872 -9.91 20.56 24.76
CA LYS A 872 -8.88 19.54 25.01
C LYS A 872 -9.35 18.57 26.11
N SER A 873 -9.35 17.27 25.83
CA SER A 873 -9.51 16.19 26.81
C SER A 873 -8.41 15.15 26.56
N GLN A 874 -7.76 14.67 27.64
CA GLN A 874 -6.61 13.76 27.51
C GLN A 874 -6.97 12.47 26.79
N TRP A 875 -8.15 11.95 27.10
CA TRP A 875 -8.67 10.70 26.56
C TRP A 875 -9.72 10.97 25.48
N PRO A 876 -9.79 10.12 24.44
CA PRO A 876 -10.97 9.99 23.59
C PRO A 876 -12.22 9.62 24.40
N SER A 877 -13.38 9.65 23.76
CA SER A 877 -14.59 9.02 24.33
C SER A 877 -14.34 7.53 24.61
N LYS A 878 -15.09 6.93 25.54
CA LYS A 878 -15.07 5.47 25.71
C LYS A 878 -15.44 4.79 24.39
N ARG A 879 -14.78 3.69 24.04
CA ARG A 879 -15.14 2.85 22.89
C ARG A 879 -16.67 2.68 22.83
N PRO A 880 -17.32 3.03 21.69
CA PRO A 880 -18.75 2.82 21.55
C PRO A 880 -19.06 1.31 21.59
N LYS A 881 -20.32 0.99 21.86
CA LYS A 881 -20.81 -0.36 21.57
C LYS A 881 -20.87 -0.54 20.05
N ASN A 882 -20.79 -1.78 19.58
CA ASN A 882 -21.09 -2.12 18.19
C ASN A 882 -22.45 -1.53 17.79
N GLU A 883 -22.54 -0.97 16.59
CA GLU A 883 -23.78 -0.39 16.06
C GLU A 883 -24.76 -1.50 15.65
N VAL A 884 -24.19 -2.62 15.20
CA VAL A 884 -24.85 -3.83 14.74
C VAL A 884 -24.26 -5.05 15.45
N GLU A 885 -25.08 -6.06 15.75
CA GLU A 885 -24.59 -7.34 16.27
C GLU A 885 -24.14 -8.24 15.10
N PRO A 886 -22.96 -8.90 15.19
CA PRO A 886 -22.46 -9.79 14.15
C PRO A 886 -23.44 -10.90 13.74
N PRO A 887 -23.40 -11.37 12.48
CA PRO A 887 -24.19 -12.51 12.04
C PRO A 887 -24.01 -13.79 12.86
N ALA A 888 -25.11 -14.30 13.39
CA ALA A 888 -25.18 -15.62 14.02
C ALA A 888 -25.47 -16.73 13.00
N TYR A 889 -24.87 -17.91 13.21
CA TYR A 889 -25.03 -19.11 12.38
C TYR A 889 -25.27 -20.34 13.25
N ASP A 890 -25.84 -21.40 12.67
CA ASP A 890 -25.83 -22.71 13.30
C ASP A 890 -24.47 -23.36 13.10
N ASN A 891 -23.56 -23.17 14.06
CA ASN A 891 -22.17 -23.62 14.00
C ASN A 891 -21.99 -25.15 14.23
N LYS A 892 -23.04 -25.95 13.99
CA LYS A 892 -22.94 -27.41 13.94
C LYS A 892 -22.12 -27.84 12.72
N GLN A 893 -21.46 -28.98 12.85
CA GLN A 893 -20.67 -29.56 11.77
C GLN A 893 -21.58 -30.20 10.71
N SER A 894 -21.20 -30.04 9.44
CA SER A 894 -21.82 -30.76 8.33
C SER A 894 -21.47 -32.25 8.37
N ASN A 895 -22.31 -33.09 7.75
CA ASN A 895 -22.00 -34.52 7.58
C ASN A 895 -20.70 -34.69 6.75
N PRO A 896 -19.63 -35.32 7.29
CA PRO A 896 -18.36 -35.49 6.58
C PRO A 896 -18.50 -36.15 5.20
N THR A 897 -19.46 -37.07 4.99
CA THR A 897 -19.64 -37.73 3.68
C THR A 897 -20.08 -36.78 2.57
N SER A 898 -20.56 -35.57 2.89
CA SER A 898 -20.90 -34.54 1.90
C SER A 898 -19.70 -33.70 1.42
N SER A 899 -18.55 -33.86 2.08
CA SER A 899 -17.29 -33.20 1.71
C SER A 899 -16.37 -34.05 0.82
N LEU A 900 -16.74 -35.30 0.51
CA LEU A 900 -15.99 -36.15 -0.42
C LEU A 900 -16.16 -35.66 -1.87
N PHE A 901 -15.19 -35.96 -2.74
CA PHE A 901 -15.32 -35.71 -4.18
C PHE A 901 -16.61 -36.36 -4.74
N PRO A 902 -17.46 -35.61 -5.48
CA PRO A 902 -18.72 -36.17 -5.98
C PRO A 902 -18.50 -37.35 -6.96
N PRO A 903 -19.36 -38.39 -6.94
CA PRO A 903 -19.21 -39.53 -7.84
C PRO A 903 -19.21 -39.13 -9.32
N GLY A 904 -18.14 -39.48 -10.05
CA GLY A 904 -17.95 -39.10 -11.45
C GLY A 904 -17.47 -37.66 -11.67
N PHE A 905 -17.14 -36.91 -10.61
CA PHE A 905 -16.55 -35.58 -10.74
C PHE A 905 -15.18 -35.64 -11.42
N ARG A 906 -15.01 -34.85 -12.48
CA ARG A 906 -13.73 -34.73 -13.18
C ARG A 906 -12.93 -33.55 -12.62
N ALA A 907 -12.10 -33.82 -11.63
CA ALA A 907 -11.10 -32.88 -11.16
C ALA A 907 -10.01 -32.61 -12.22
N LEU A 908 -9.41 -31.42 -12.19
CA LEU A 908 -8.27 -31.00 -13.03
C LEU A 908 -6.96 -31.08 -12.23
N ARG A 909 -5.87 -31.60 -12.81
CA ARG A 909 -4.58 -31.72 -12.11
C ARG A 909 -4.06 -30.34 -11.73
N LYS A 910 -3.48 -30.24 -10.52
CA LYS A 910 -3.07 -29.00 -9.83
C LYS A 910 -4.18 -28.00 -9.46
N TYR A 911 -5.44 -28.25 -9.81
CA TYR A 911 -6.55 -27.41 -9.37
C TYR A 911 -6.88 -27.72 -7.91
N ILE A 912 -6.97 -26.66 -7.11
CA ILE A 912 -7.20 -26.75 -5.67
C ILE A 912 -8.71 -26.81 -5.42
N TYR A 913 -9.14 -27.90 -4.77
CA TYR A 913 -10.55 -28.20 -4.50
C TYR A 913 -10.82 -28.21 -2.99
N PRO A 914 -12.07 -27.97 -2.57
CA PRO A 914 -12.49 -28.06 -1.18
C PRO A 914 -12.85 -29.50 -0.76
N TYR A 915 -12.84 -30.44 -1.73
CA TYR A 915 -13.29 -31.81 -1.54
C TYR A 915 -12.18 -32.71 -1.00
N LEU A 916 -12.57 -33.67 -0.16
CA LEU A 916 -11.69 -34.67 0.43
C LEU A 916 -11.62 -35.94 -0.43
N ALA A 917 -10.43 -36.55 -0.50
CA ALA A 917 -10.24 -37.88 -1.06
C ALA A 917 -10.76 -38.99 -0.12
N THR A 918 -10.58 -38.83 1.19
CA THR A 918 -11.04 -39.74 2.25
C THR A 918 -11.51 -38.96 3.48
N LEU A 919 -12.18 -39.63 4.42
CA LEU A 919 -12.58 -39.05 5.71
C LEU A 919 -11.49 -39.15 6.79
N GLU A 920 -10.25 -39.47 6.41
CA GLU A 920 -9.14 -39.59 7.35
C GLU A 920 -8.79 -38.20 7.94
N GLY A 921 -8.57 -38.15 9.26
CA GLY A 921 -8.33 -36.89 9.98
C GLY A 921 -9.54 -35.95 10.11
N THR A 922 -10.76 -36.37 9.73
CA THR A 922 -11.99 -35.54 9.89
C THR A 922 -12.71 -35.73 11.23
N GLU A 923 -12.30 -36.68 12.07
CA GLU A 923 -12.91 -36.93 13.38
C GLU A 923 -12.49 -35.86 14.40
N PRO A 924 -13.42 -35.25 15.18
CA PRO A 924 -13.10 -34.24 16.18
C PRO A 924 -12.09 -34.70 17.25
N GLY A 925 -11.05 -33.90 17.48
CA GLY A 925 -9.98 -34.22 18.42
C GLY A 925 -9.29 -32.98 19.01
N PRO A 926 -8.34 -33.17 19.95
CA PRO A 926 -7.52 -32.07 20.47
C PRO A 926 -6.53 -31.59 19.40
N TYR A 927 -6.43 -30.27 19.22
CA TYR A 927 -5.44 -29.63 18.34
C TYR A 927 -4.46 -28.76 19.16
N PRO A 928 -3.15 -28.76 18.85
CA PRO A 928 -2.13 -28.00 19.59
C PRO A 928 -2.17 -26.49 19.23
N TYR A 929 -3.23 -25.81 19.64
CA TYR A 929 -3.38 -24.36 19.44
C TYR A 929 -2.20 -23.54 20.02
N PRO A 930 -1.86 -22.39 19.38
CA PRO A 930 -0.70 -21.59 19.76
C PRO A 930 -0.89 -20.93 21.14
N GLU A 931 0.22 -20.50 21.76
CA GLU A 931 0.16 -19.93 23.11
C GLU A 931 -0.82 -18.74 23.17
N GLY A 932 -1.63 -18.71 24.23
CA GLY A 932 -2.61 -17.66 24.44
C GLY A 932 -3.90 -17.78 23.61
N TYR A 933 -4.06 -18.75 22.70
CA TYR A 933 -5.34 -18.99 22.00
C TYR A 933 -6.53 -19.12 22.96
N ASN A 934 -6.35 -19.89 24.03
CA ASN A 934 -7.36 -20.11 25.07
C ASN A 934 -7.64 -18.87 25.96
N LYS A 935 -6.91 -17.76 25.78
CA LYS A 935 -7.03 -16.51 26.55
C LYS A 935 -7.78 -15.47 25.71
N ARG A 936 -9.12 -15.51 25.79
CA ARG A 936 -10.00 -14.52 25.14
C ARG A 936 -9.63 -13.09 25.56
N GLN A 937 -9.24 -12.27 24.59
CA GLN A 937 -8.90 -10.86 24.82
C GLN A 937 -10.17 -10.01 25.01
N ASN A 938 -9.98 -8.80 25.56
CA ASN A 938 -11.02 -7.76 25.60
C ASN A 938 -10.80 -6.78 24.44
N PRO A 939 -11.86 -6.25 23.80
CA PRO A 939 -11.72 -5.27 22.72
C PRO A 939 -10.92 -4.03 23.13
N SER A 940 -9.99 -3.59 22.27
CA SER A 940 -9.14 -2.41 22.44
C SER A 940 -9.98 -1.16 22.73
N ALA A 941 -9.56 -0.37 23.72
CA ALA A 941 -10.22 0.88 24.07
C ALA A 941 -10.01 1.99 23.01
N ALA A 942 -9.07 1.81 22.09
CA ALA A 942 -8.79 2.72 20.98
C ALA A 942 -9.61 2.39 19.71
N GLY A 943 -10.37 1.28 19.69
CA GLY A 943 -11.22 0.90 18.57
C GLY A 943 -12.72 1.19 18.72
N GLY A 944 -13.52 0.51 17.90
CA GLY A 944 -14.99 0.61 17.90
C GLY A 944 -15.59 1.41 16.74
N GLY A 945 -14.82 1.72 15.70
CA GLY A 945 -15.31 2.31 14.46
C GLY A 945 -14.28 2.14 13.33
N PRO A 946 -14.64 2.45 12.07
CA PRO A 946 -13.70 2.35 10.94
C PRO A 946 -12.50 3.29 11.10
N GLY A 947 -11.30 2.71 11.12
CA GLY A 947 -10.02 3.42 11.37
C GLY A 947 -9.72 3.69 12.84
N GLY A 948 -10.58 3.27 13.78
CA GLY A 948 -10.43 3.47 15.22
C GLY A 948 -11.66 4.04 15.91
N ASN A 949 -11.52 4.35 17.19
CA ASN A 949 -12.54 5.00 18.02
C ASN A 949 -13.00 6.33 17.36
N PRO A 950 -14.31 6.51 17.05
CA PRO A 950 -14.78 7.68 16.30
C PRO A 950 -14.41 9.04 16.91
N SER A 951 -14.16 9.10 18.22
CA SER A 951 -13.73 10.32 18.92
C SER A 951 -12.36 10.82 18.48
N LEU A 952 -11.50 9.95 17.91
CA LEU A 952 -10.23 10.32 17.27
C LEU A 952 -10.44 11.27 16.08
N TYR A 953 -11.60 11.18 15.42
CA TYR A 953 -11.92 11.92 14.21
C TYR A 953 -12.79 13.16 14.46
N GLU A 954 -13.03 13.51 15.73
CA GLU A 954 -13.61 14.80 16.13
C GLU A 954 -12.73 15.97 15.63
N PRO A 955 -13.29 16.99 14.96
CA PRO A 955 -12.54 18.17 14.54
C PRO A 955 -12.24 19.05 15.76
N MET A 956 -10.95 19.24 16.07
CA MET A 956 -10.49 19.99 17.25
C MET A 956 -10.16 21.45 16.91
N LEU A 957 -9.60 21.68 15.72
CA LEU A 957 -9.19 22.97 15.21
C LEU A 957 -9.67 23.17 13.77
N GLU A 958 -10.21 24.34 13.47
CA GLU A 958 -10.17 24.88 12.10
C GLU A 958 -8.99 25.83 11.99
N LEU A 959 -8.25 25.73 10.89
CA LEU A 959 -7.16 26.62 10.50
C LEU A 959 -7.64 27.41 9.27
N THR A 960 -7.39 28.72 9.24
CA THR A 960 -7.50 29.52 8.01
C THR A 960 -6.12 30.10 7.69
N ILE A 961 -5.66 29.89 6.45
CA ILE A 961 -4.40 30.42 5.91
C ILE A 961 -4.73 31.28 4.69
N GLU A 962 -4.16 32.48 4.60
CA GLU A 962 -4.28 33.33 3.41
C GLU A 962 -3.09 33.07 2.48
N VAL A 963 -3.33 32.73 1.22
CA VAL A 963 -2.26 32.48 0.22
C VAL A 963 -2.50 33.34 -1.02
N THR A 964 -1.45 34.03 -1.46
CA THR A 964 -1.48 34.95 -2.61
C THR A 964 -0.47 34.51 -3.67
N ASN A 965 -0.87 34.43 -4.94
CA ASN A 965 0.08 34.29 -6.05
C ASN A 965 0.68 35.67 -6.37
N THR A 966 1.93 35.89 -5.95
CA THR A 966 2.66 37.15 -6.08
C THR A 966 3.43 37.28 -7.39
N GLY A 967 3.47 36.23 -8.22
CA GLY A 967 4.15 36.24 -9.51
C GLY A 967 3.25 36.67 -10.68
N THR A 968 3.75 36.48 -11.90
CA THR A 968 3.17 37.05 -13.13
C THR A 968 2.40 36.05 -13.99
N ARG A 969 2.20 34.81 -13.53
CA ARG A 969 1.45 33.77 -14.25
C ARG A 969 0.58 32.93 -13.31
N THR A 970 -0.47 32.33 -13.85
CA THR A 970 -1.28 31.33 -13.15
C THR A 970 -0.39 30.16 -12.73
N GLY A 971 -0.60 29.62 -11.53
CA GLY A 971 0.13 28.46 -11.03
C GLY A 971 -0.67 27.74 -9.94
N GLN A 972 -0.09 26.69 -9.38
CA GLN A 972 -0.63 26.01 -8.21
C GLN A 972 0.41 25.91 -7.10
N ASP A 973 -0.03 25.97 -5.84
CA ASP A 973 0.84 25.72 -4.69
C ASP A 973 0.21 24.76 -3.69
N VAL A 974 1.06 24.11 -2.90
CA VAL A 974 0.67 23.09 -1.92
C VAL A 974 0.93 23.64 -0.52
N ILE A 975 -0.15 23.98 0.17
CA ILE A 975 -0.15 24.41 1.56
C ILE A 975 0.04 23.16 2.41
N GLN A 976 1.09 23.14 3.24
CA GLN A 976 1.41 22.03 4.13
C GLN A 976 1.30 22.49 5.58
N VAL A 977 0.62 21.69 6.41
CA VAL A 977 0.40 21.95 7.83
C VAL A 977 1.11 20.89 8.67
N TYR A 978 2.04 21.35 9.50
CA TYR A 978 2.83 20.52 10.41
C TYR A 978 2.52 20.85 11.88
N VAL A 979 2.65 19.86 12.76
CA VAL A 979 2.45 20.00 14.20
C VAL A 979 3.74 19.64 14.93
N SER A 980 4.18 20.53 15.83
CA SER A 980 5.05 20.16 16.96
C SER A 980 4.19 19.94 18.20
N PHE A 981 4.42 18.82 18.87
CA PHE A 981 3.81 18.50 20.16
C PHE A 981 4.41 19.38 21.28
N PRO A 982 3.76 19.45 22.47
CA PRO A 982 4.31 20.20 23.59
C PRO A 982 5.63 19.64 24.12
N GLU A 983 6.47 20.54 24.61
CA GLU A 983 7.62 20.20 25.46
C GLU A 983 7.12 19.61 26.81
N ASP A 984 7.96 18.79 27.46
CA ASP A 984 7.74 18.17 28.78
C ASP A 984 6.50 17.24 28.94
N VAL A 985 5.94 16.69 27.84
CA VAL A 985 4.92 15.63 27.95
C VAL A 985 5.54 14.38 28.58
N ALA A 986 5.01 13.93 29.73
CA ALA A 986 5.58 12.80 30.46
C ALA A 986 4.52 11.96 31.20
N GLU A 987 4.59 10.63 31.04
CA GLU A 987 3.67 9.65 31.65
C GLU A 987 4.18 9.12 33.00
N HIS A 988 3.26 8.66 33.86
CA HIS A 988 3.61 8.01 35.11
C HIS A 988 4.01 6.54 34.92
N ARG A 989 5.12 6.12 35.51
CA ARG A 989 5.59 4.73 35.49
C ARG A 989 5.15 4.00 36.76
N GLY A 990 4.10 3.18 36.64
CA GLY A 990 3.51 2.40 37.74
C GLY A 990 2.80 3.26 38.80
N MET A 991 2.61 2.72 40.01
CA MET A 991 2.03 3.45 41.16
C MET A 991 3.01 4.44 41.83
N GLY A 992 3.95 5.01 41.07
CA GLY A 992 5.07 5.81 41.56
C GLY A 992 5.10 7.26 41.07
N TRP A 993 5.95 8.07 41.72
CA TRP A 993 6.20 9.46 41.34
C TRP A 993 7.12 9.63 40.12
N SER A 994 7.76 8.54 39.66
CA SER A 994 8.58 8.50 38.46
C SER A 994 7.74 8.82 37.21
N ARG A 995 8.06 9.94 36.57
CA ARG A 995 7.57 10.29 35.22
C ARG A 995 8.63 9.94 34.19
N GLU A 996 8.18 9.55 33.00
CA GLU A 996 9.01 9.23 31.85
C GLU A 996 8.61 10.15 30.68
N SER A 997 9.59 10.81 30.07
CA SER A 997 9.33 11.77 28.99
C SER A 997 8.92 11.04 27.72
N ILE A 998 7.90 11.56 27.04
CA ILE A 998 7.50 11.11 25.71
C ILE A 998 8.24 11.97 24.69
N GLU A 999 9.07 11.36 23.86
CA GLU A 999 9.70 12.07 22.74
C GLU A 999 8.74 12.22 21.55
N PHE A 1000 8.98 13.23 20.72
CA PHE A 1000 8.28 13.41 19.45
C PHE A 1000 9.30 13.81 18.36
N PRO A 1001 9.01 13.56 17.08
CA PRO A 1001 9.63 14.31 16.00
C PRO A 1001 9.36 15.81 16.17
N GLU A 1002 10.34 16.66 15.83
CA GLU A 1002 10.24 18.13 15.94
C GLU A 1002 8.96 18.66 15.28
N ARG A 1003 8.62 18.10 14.12
CA ARG A 1003 7.43 18.38 13.32
C ARG A 1003 6.95 17.10 12.65
N VAL A 1004 5.63 16.96 12.53
CA VAL A 1004 4.98 15.92 11.71
C VAL A 1004 3.90 16.56 10.83
N LEU A 1005 3.80 16.13 9.57
CA LEU A 1005 2.70 16.52 8.69
C LEU A 1005 1.38 16.06 9.31
N ARG A 1006 0.32 16.87 9.16
CA ARG A 1006 -1.05 16.52 9.56
C ARG A 1006 -2.12 16.88 8.56
N ASN A 1007 -1.93 17.90 7.72
CA ASN A 1007 -2.86 18.17 6.63
C ASN A 1007 -2.15 18.91 5.49
N PHE A 1008 -2.68 18.80 4.27
CA PHE A 1008 -2.22 19.56 3.10
C PHE A 1008 -3.41 19.98 2.23
N SER A 1009 -3.23 21.02 1.42
CA SER A 1009 -4.20 21.43 0.40
C SER A 1009 -3.49 22.05 -0.79
N LYS A 1010 -3.79 21.58 -2.00
CA LYS A 1010 -3.31 22.21 -3.23
C LYS A 1010 -4.32 23.25 -3.72
N VAL A 1011 -3.84 24.41 -4.15
CA VAL A 1011 -4.71 25.51 -4.61
C VAL A 1011 -4.20 26.15 -5.91
N PRO A 1012 -5.03 26.23 -6.97
CA PRO A 1012 -4.74 27.03 -8.16
C PRO A 1012 -5.02 28.51 -7.89
N LEU A 1013 -4.12 29.40 -8.34
CA LEU A 1013 -4.24 30.85 -8.16
C LEU A 1013 -3.83 31.62 -9.42
N GLN A 1014 -4.63 32.60 -9.81
CA GLN A 1014 -4.31 33.59 -10.85
C GLN A 1014 -3.30 34.65 -10.33
N PRO A 1015 -2.59 35.38 -11.21
CA PRO A 1015 -1.68 36.45 -10.79
C PRO A 1015 -2.37 37.50 -9.92
N GLY A 1016 -1.86 37.74 -8.72
CA GLY A 1016 -2.47 38.66 -7.74
C GLY A 1016 -3.77 38.17 -7.10
N GLU A 1017 -4.17 36.92 -7.33
CA GLU A 1017 -5.29 36.30 -6.61
C GLU A 1017 -4.85 35.88 -5.19
N THR A 1018 -5.73 36.14 -4.22
CA THR A 1018 -5.57 35.75 -2.81
C THR A 1018 -6.73 34.85 -2.41
N LYS A 1019 -6.46 33.72 -1.76
CA LYS A 1019 -7.48 32.80 -1.22
C LYS A 1019 -7.27 32.55 0.26
N ASN A 1020 -8.37 32.55 1.02
CA ASN A 1020 -8.41 32.03 2.37
C ASN A 1020 -8.73 30.53 2.30
N VAL A 1021 -7.78 29.69 2.68
CA VAL A 1021 -7.89 28.23 2.62
C VAL A 1021 -8.16 27.70 4.02
N LYS A 1022 -9.27 26.97 4.15
CA LYS A 1022 -9.70 26.34 5.40
C LYS A 1022 -9.22 24.89 5.46
N MET A 1023 -8.62 24.51 6.58
CA MET A 1023 -8.09 23.17 6.83
C MET A 1023 -8.40 22.76 8.27
N THR A 1024 -8.63 21.47 8.53
CA THR A 1024 -9.03 20.98 9.85
C THR A 1024 -7.96 20.08 10.45
N LEU A 1025 -7.77 20.15 11.78
CA LEU A 1025 -7.04 19.14 12.54
C LEU A 1025 -8.00 18.44 13.51
N THR A 1026 -7.95 17.11 13.50
CA THR A 1026 -8.75 16.21 14.33
C THR A 1026 -8.13 15.99 15.71
N ARG A 1027 -8.77 15.19 16.56
CA ARG A 1027 -8.17 14.68 17.79
C ARG A 1027 -6.94 13.81 17.48
N LYS A 1028 -7.02 12.89 16.51
CA LYS A 1028 -5.93 11.98 16.09
C LYS A 1028 -4.67 12.76 15.72
N ASP A 1029 -4.83 13.87 14.99
CA ASP A 1029 -3.73 14.73 14.56
C ASP A 1029 -2.95 15.37 15.72
N LEU A 1030 -3.60 15.51 16.88
CA LEU A 1030 -3.08 16.12 18.11
C LEU A 1030 -2.85 15.09 19.24
N CYS A 1031 -2.95 13.80 18.93
CA CYS A 1031 -2.64 12.70 19.84
C CYS A 1031 -1.31 12.03 19.50
N TYR A 1032 -0.76 11.33 20.50
CA TYR A 1032 0.27 10.31 20.35
C TYR A 1032 -0.26 8.95 20.85
N TRP A 1033 0.38 7.85 20.48
CA TRP A 1033 0.02 6.52 20.98
C TRP A 1033 0.71 6.22 22.31
N SER A 1034 -0.08 5.97 23.35
CA SER A 1034 0.43 5.52 24.64
C SER A 1034 0.41 4.00 24.70
N VAL A 1035 1.59 3.39 24.48
CA VAL A 1035 1.80 1.94 24.64
C VAL A 1035 1.33 1.45 26.02
N ARG A 1036 1.48 2.28 27.06
CA ARG A 1036 1.03 1.98 28.43
C ARG A 1036 -0.49 1.99 28.61
N ALA A 1037 -1.19 2.90 27.94
CA ALA A 1037 -2.64 2.97 28.00
C ALA A 1037 -3.33 2.05 26.97
N GLN A 1038 -2.58 1.56 25.96
CA GLN A 1038 -3.10 0.98 24.72
C GLN A 1038 -4.21 1.88 24.14
N ASN A 1039 -3.89 3.17 24.01
CA ASN A 1039 -4.81 4.18 23.47
C ASN A 1039 -4.07 5.44 23.02
N TRP A 1040 -4.75 6.24 22.20
CA TRP A 1040 -4.33 7.58 21.81
C TRP A 1040 -4.52 8.58 22.97
N VAL A 1041 -3.51 9.41 23.21
CA VAL A 1041 -3.49 10.41 24.29
C VAL A 1041 -3.24 11.81 23.71
N LEU A 1042 -4.09 12.76 24.08
CA LEU A 1042 -3.95 14.18 23.71
C LEU A 1042 -3.27 14.96 24.86
N PRO A 1043 -2.09 15.57 24.63
CA PRO A 1043 -1.50 16.49 25.59
C PRO A 1043 -2.41 17.69 25.94
N ILE A 1044 -2.91 17.70 27.18
CA ILE A 1044 -3.76 18.80 27.71
C ILE A 1044 -2.97 19.93 28.37
N GLU A 1045 -1.71 19.68 28.72
CA GLU A 1045 -0.75 20.65 29.28
C GLU A 1045 0.27 21.07 28.20
N GLY A 1046 1.01 22.16 28.47
CA GLY A 1046 1.94 22.75 27.49
C GLY A 1046 1.24 23.44 26.31
N LYS A 1047 1.97 23.62 25.21
CA LYS A 1047 1.48 24.26 23.97
C LYS A 1047 1.87 23.43 22.75
N PHE A 1048 0.96 23.23 21.81
CA PHE A 1048 1.34 22.79 20.47
C PHE A 1048 1.85 23.98 19.66
N ARG A 1049 2.77 23.75 18.71
CA ARG A 1049 3.09 24.71 17.64
C ARG A 1049 2.50 24.16 16.34
N ILE A 1050 1.56 24.89 15.75
CA ILE A 1050 0.98 24.58 14.43
C ILE A 1050 1.70 25.45 13.41
N TRP A 1051 2.33 24.82 12.43
CA TRP A 1051 3.10 25.47 11.38
C TRP A 1051 2.37 25.37 10.04
N ALA A 1052 2.49 26.40 9.19
CA ALA A 1052 2.00 26.37 7.81
C ALA A 1052 3.02 26.97 6.84
N GLY A 1053 3.14 26.36 5.66
CA GLY A 1053 4.08 26.78 4.63
C GLY A 1053 4.12 25.85 3.42
N ARG A 1054 5.28 25.79 2.75
CA ARG A 1054 5.47 25.26 1.39
C ARG A 1054 6.28 23.96 1.33
N SER A 1055 7.01 23.63 2.40
CA SER A 1055 7.76 22.38 2.58
C SER A 1055 7.91 22.08 4.08
N SER A 1056 8.58 20.97 4.44
CA SER A 1056 8.95 20.69 5.85
C SER A 1056 9.95 21.69 6.46
N ARG A 1057 10.63 22.51 5.64
CA ARG A 1057 11.63 23.51 6.09
C ARG A 1057 11.23 24.96 5.77
N ASP A 1058 10.45 25.21 4.72
CA ASP A 1058 9.85 26.52 4.41
C ASP A 1058 8.48 26.67 5.12
N LEU A 1059 8.53 27.04 6.40
CA LEU A 1059 7.38 27.19 7.29
C LEU A 1059 7.32 28.61 7.89
N PRO A 1060 6.94 29.63 7.11
CA PRO A 1060 6.95 31.03 7.54
C PRO A 1060 5.88 31.39 8.57
N LEU A 1061 4.81 30.60 8.70
CA LEU A 1061 3.69 30.84 9.62
C LEU A 1061 3.70 29.83 10.77
N VAL A 1062 3.55 30.33 12.00
CA VAL A 1062 3.44 29.49 13.21
C VAL A 1062 2.48 30.12 14.24
N VAL A 1063 1.73 29.28 14.94
CA VAL A 1063 0.77 29.67 15.99
C VAL A 1063 0.74 28.65 17.13
N GLU A 1064 0.48 29.10 18.35
CA GLU A 1064 0.44 28.25 19.55
C GLU A 1064 -1.02 27.87 19.94
N PHE A 1065 -1.25 26.62 20.37
CA PHE A 1065 -2.59 26.08 20.68
C PHE A 1065 -2.79 25.52 22.10
#